data_AF-A0A094ER41-F1
#
_entry.id   AF-A0A094ER41-F1
#
_cell.length_a   1.000
_cell.length_b   1.000
_cell.length_c   1.000
_cell.angle_alpha   90.00
_cell.angle_beta   90.00
_cell.angle_gamma   90.00
#
_symmetry.space_group_name_H-M   'P 1'
#
loop_
_entity.id
_entity.type
_entity.pdbx_description
1 polymer ?
#
loop_
_entity_poly.entity_id
_entity_poly.type
_entity_poly.pdbx_seq_one_letter_code
_entity_poly.pdbx_strand_id
1 'polypeptide(L)'
;MALSPEQVEAYLDRIALPQAARKTLRGGNEGKDALQAITTLQQYHMAAVPFENLDLHYSSHHSLPQETEIVYEHIVVRRRGGTCFQVHQLFAQLLRSLGFQVYCTGGHLNAPASLGADPNLDKSKVVYGPWVHVNTIVTIGAQAYVVDTAGGPFNSTSPVPLVHDKPVIDVWPRCRRMIYSSIPGWDPHQKWWRMQFRDDEKEPWMDVYCFMETEWRPVDFHIMVAGLASLGAGWFKSRVVCFRIILEEDTPVGYLMIWEDELRRVYKGELQVVRQFFNELDRVTTLADEFGVMLSEDEQKQIVGTRTELKDDSVASVSPPTRPSATALIGCKRSAHVTPQPPDSNPDHTNSTASQNVGDRPKPELTHPTSGKTSADPPQINSDLPTFNLVSTTRREQLNSTCPHQIPLLRPKRGPDGFSRTSLQEQALLEHASYSSYVRRPRINLWKLSHISAIRLLQHAIPLPARARYECRGPLREELAGDHEFDFFDGEFETAPADGVGDIFAGPYYSWLRDPESVTKASLSQSIENIKEYVAENGPYDGAMGFSQGAAMVMALLYDHQAKQPFSPPPFQVAIFLCGGMPEPLRQLCPDGLKLPVATTHILGGKKDYLYGETLQLRDACSTAFRAEFEHNKGHSIPRKPELTASMAKAITQSIDHMRFTT
;
A
#
# COMPACT_ATOMS: atom_id res chain seq x y z
N MET A 1 0.13 -21.32 -4.23
CA MET A 1 0.84 -22.58 -4.54
C MET A 1 0.91 -23.39 -3.24
N ALA A 2 1.81 -24.36 -3.10
CA ALA A 2 2.12 -25.01 -1.83
C ALA A 2 3.57 -24.70 -1.47
N LEU A 3 3.87 -24.60 -0.17
CA LEU A 3 5.24 -24.41 0.32
C LEU A 3 6.04 -25.71 0.12
N SER A 4 7.34 -25.60 -0.12
CA SER A 4 8.24 -26.76 -0.14
C SER A 4 8.34 -27.42 1.25
N PRO A 5 8.74 -28.70 1.35
CA PRO A 5 8.96 -29.36 2.65
C PRO A 5 9.92 -28.59 3.56
N GLU A 6 10.98 -28.02 2.99
CA GLU A 6 11.97 -27.20 3.70
C GLU A 6 11.35 -25.89 4.20
N GLN A 7 10.52 -25.25 3.38
CA GLN A 7 9.79 -24.05 3.77
C GLN A 7 8.78 -24.33 4.90
N VAL A 8 8.14 -25.50 4.89
CA VAL A 8 7.24 -25.96 5.95
C VAL A 8 7.99 -26.15 7.27
N GLU A 9 9.12 -26.87 7.31
CA GLU A 9 9.86 -27.04 8.56
C GLU A 9 10.37 -25.70 9.11
N ALA A 10 10.94 -24.84 8.27
CA ALA A 10 11.39 -23.51 8.69
C ALA A 10 10.24 -22.62 9.22
N TYR A 11 9.02 -22.76 8.69
CA TYR A 11 7.83 -22.11 9.27
C TYR A 11 7.50 -22.67 10.66
N LEU A 12 7.49 -23.99 10.82
CA LEU A 12 7.21 -24.65 12.11
C LEU A 12 8.28 -24.31 13.16
N ASP A 13 9.53 -24.10 12.74
CA ASP A 13 10.62 -23.58 13.56
C ASP A 13 10.45 -22.09 13.90
N ARG A 14 10.04 -21.25 12.95
CA ARG A 14 9.75 -19.82 13.16
C ARG A 14 8.73 -19.59 14.28
N ILE A 15 7.71 -20.45 14.34
CA ILE A 15 6.66 -20.40 15.36
C ILE A 15 6.97 -21.23 16.61
N ALA A 16 8.14 -21.89 16.67
CA ALA A 16 8.56 -22.78 17.76
C ALA A 16 7.56 -23.91 18.09
N LEU A 17 6.86 -24.47 17.08
CA LEU A 17 5.82 -25.48 17.32
C LEU A 17 6.44 -26.76 17.94
N PRO A 18 5.92 -27.28 19.08
CA PRO A 18 6.51 -28.43 19.77
C PRO A 18 6.50 -29.69 18.92
N GLN A 19 7.52 -30.54 19.06
CA GLN A 19 7.66 -31.76 18.26
C GLN A 19 6.46 -32.73 18.42
N ALA A 20 5.81 -32.74 19.58
CA ALA A 20 4.57 -33.48 19.80
C ALA A 20 3.42 -32.95 18.92
N ALA A 21 3.20 -31.63 18.90
CA ALA A 21 2.19 -30.99 18.05
C ALA A 21 2.52 -31.19 16.56
N ARG A 22 3.79 -31.08 16.14
CA ARG A 22 4.24 -31.41 14.77
C ARG A 22 3.96 -32.87 14.38
N LYS A 23 3.99 -33.80 15.33
CA LYS A 23 3.63 -35.20 15.09
C LYS A 23 2.13 -35.36 14.89
N THR A 24 1.30 -34.76 15.75
CA THR A 24 -0.17 -34.80 15.62
C THR A 24 -0.64 -34.15 14.33
N LEU A 25 -0.03 -33.02 13.94
CA LEU A 25 -0.31 -32.28 12.71
C LEU A 25 -0.03 -33.09 11.43
N ARG A 26 0.85 -34.10 11.49
CA ARG A 26 1.12 -35.06 10.42
C ARG A 26 0.43 -36.42 10.63
N GLY A 27 -0.39 -36.56 11.67
CA GLY A 27 -1.09 -37.80 12.02
C GLY A 27 -2.36 -38.06 11.20
N GLY A 28 -2.87 -37.05 10.50
CA GLY A 28 -4.08 -37.11 9.69
C GLY A 28 -4.79 -35.75 9.65
N ASN A 29 -5.73 -35.61 8.71
CA ASN A 29 -6.51 -34.38 8.48
C ASN A 29 -8.00 -34.52 8.90
N GLU A 30 -8.33 -35.56 9.68
CA GLU A 30 -9.69 -35.85 10.14
C GLU A 30 -9.80 -36.00 11.67
N GLY A 31 -11.01 -35.83 12.18
CA GLY A 31 -11.35 -36.12 13.58
C GLY A 31 -10.83 -35.10 14.60
N LYS A 32 -10.83 -35.50 15.87
CA LYS A 32 -10.49 -34.63 17.01
C LYS A 32 -9.01 -34.25 17.04
N ASP A 33 -8.13 -35.18 16.66
CA ASP A 33 -6.69 -34.99 16.72
C ASP A 33 -6.22 -33.95 15.69
N ALA A 34 -6.82 -33.96 14.49
CA ALA A 34 -6.61 -32.95 13.47
C ALA A 34 -7.11 -31.55 13.92
N LEU A 35 -8.30 -31.49 14.53
CA LEU A 35 -8.83 -30.23 15.10
C LEU A 35 -7.92 -29.69 16.21
N GLN A 36 -7.42 -30.56 17.10
CA GLN A 36 -6.49 -30.18 18.14
C GLN A 36 -5.15 -29.69 17.55
N ALA A 37 -4.64 -30.36 16.51
CA ALA A 37 -3.41 -29.96 15.83
C ALA A 37 -3.52 -28.59 15.17
N ILE A 38 -4.62 -28.29 14.47
CA ILE A 38 -4.87 -26.95 13.91
C ILE A 38 -5.03 -25.91 15.03
N THR A 39 -5.72 -26.26 16.12
CA THR A 39 -5.89 -25.35 17.28
C THR A 39 -4.54 -24.95 17.85
N THR A 40 -3.67 -25.92 18.15
CA THR A 40 -2.31 -25.64 18.65
C THR A 40 -1.45 -24.90 17.61
N LEU A 41 -1.56 -25.26 16.32
CA LEU A 41 -0.86 -24.55 15.24
C LEU A 41 -1.28 -23.07 15.14
N GLN A 42 -2.59 -22.79 15.19
CA GLN A 42 -3.15 -21.43 15.18
C GLN A 42 -2.63 -20.62 16.38
N GLN A 43 -2.68 -21.19 17.60
CA GLN A 43 -2.24 -20.53 18.83
C GLN A 43 -0.75 -20.20 18.80
N TYR A 44 0.11 -21.17 18.46
CA TYR A 44 1.55 -20.96 18.35
C TYR A 44 1.91 -19.96 17.26
N HIS A 45 1.22 -20.02 16.11
CA HIS A 45 1.40 -19.03 15.05
C HIS A 45 1.04 -17.62 15.53
N MET A 46 -0.12 -17.41 16.15
CA MET A 46 -0.58 -16.10 16.62
C MET A 46 0.23 -15.55 17.81
N ALA A 47 0.95 -16.41 18.53
CA ALA A 47 1.86 -16.02 19.60
C ALA A 47 3.24 -15.60 19.07
N ALA A 48 3.68 -16.19 17.96
CA ALA A 48 5.02 -16.01 17.42
C ALA A 48 5.09 -15.05 16.21
N VAL A 49 4.06 -15.01 15.37
CA VAL A 49 3.93 -14.15 14.18
C VAL A 49 2.89 -13.08 14.51
N PRO A 50 3.30 -11.81 14.68
CA PRO A 50 2.34 -10.75 14.97
C PRO A 50 1.47 -10.41 13.76
N PHE A 51 0.24 -9.96 14.02
CA PHE A 51 -0.43 -9.06 13.09
C PHE A 51 0.30 -7.72 13.15
N GLU A 52 0.67 -7.15 12.02
CA GLU A 52 1.30 -5.84 11.97
C GLU A 52 1.10 -5.14 10.61
N ASN A 53 1.16 -3.82 10.63
CA ASN A 53 1.07 -2.97 9.45
C ASN A 53 2.36 -2.15 9.21
N LEU A 54 3.49 -2.58 9.76
CA LEU A 54 4.73 -1.80 9.77
C LEU A 54 5.27 -1.57 8.36
N ASP A 55 5.00 -2.48 7.42
CA ASP A 55 5.38 -2.27 6.01
C ASP A 55 4.72 -0.98 5.44
N LEU A 56 3.56 -0.52 5.94
CA LEU A 56 2.95 0.75 5.54
C LEU A 56 3.63 2.00 6.16
N HIS A 57 4.52 1.83 7.13
CA HIS A 57 5.10 2.91 7.94
C HIS A 57 6.64 2.96 7.93
N TYR A 58 7.29 1.81 7.78
CA TYR A 58 8.74 1.61 7.91
C TYR A 58 9.39 0.94 6.69
N SER A 59 8.63 0.38 5.73
CA SER A 59 9.22 -0.07 4.47
C SER A 59 9.36 1.10 3.50
N SER A 60 10.35 1.06 2.60
CA SER A 60 10.55 2.11 1.59
C SER A 60 9.46 2.16 0.52
N HIS A 61 8.63 1.11 0.41
CA HIS A 61 7.52 1.01 -0.54
C HIS A 61 6.15 1.33 0.11
N HIS A 62 6.05 1.38 1.44
CA HIS A 62 4.82 1.73 2.17
C HIS A 62 3.54 1.04 1.63
N SER A 63 3.71 -0.20 1.18
CA SER A 63 2.72 -1.03 0.49
C SER A 63 2.69 -2.43 1.13
N LEU A 64 1.70 -3.24 0.77
CA LEU A 64 1.51 -4.58 1.36
C LEU A 64 1.75 -5.63 0.26
N PRO A 65 2.98 -6.12 0.06
CA PRO A 65 3.26 -7.16 -0.94
C PRO A 65 2.47 -8.43 -0.63
N GLN A 66 1.99 -9.10 -1.67
CA GLN A 66 1.09 -10.27 -1.58
C GLN A 66 1.72 -11.54 -2.19
N GLU A 67 2.87 -11.40 -2.85
CA GLU A 67 3.66 -12.45 -3.45
C GLU A 67 4.14 -13.42 -2.37
N THR A 68 3.89 -14.72 -2.58
CA THR A 68 4.13 -15.75 -1.56
C THR A 68 5.58 -15.79 -1.09
N GLU A 69 6.55 -15.63 -1.98
CA GLU A 69 7.97 -15.65 -1.60
C GLU A 69 8.37 -14.41 -0.77
N ILE A 70 7.84 -13.22 -1.08
CA ILE A 70 8.10 -12.00 -0.31
C ILE A 70 7.47 -12.11 1.08
N VAL A 71 6.22 -12.55 1.14
CA VAL A 71 5.48 -12.74 2.40
C VAL A 71 6.12 -13.85 3.26
N TYR A 72 6.61 -14.92 2.64
CA TYR A 72 7.36 -15.98 3.32
C TYR A 72 8.69 -15.46 3.87
N GLU A 73 9.48 -14.75 3.06
CA GLU A 73 10.74 -14.13 3.47
C GLU A 73 10.52 -13.18 4.66
N HIS A 74 9.50 -12.31 4.61
CA HIS A 74 9.15 -11.42 5.71
C HIS A 74 8.79 -12.20 6.98
N ILE A 75 7.77 -13.06 6.93
CA ILE A 75 7.23 -13.71 8.14
C ILE A 75 8.19 -14.75 8.74
N VAL A 76 8.84 -15.55 7.89
CA VAL A 76 9.62 -16.72 8.33
C VAL A 76 11.10 -16.39 8.50
N VAL A 77 11.74 -15.80 7.48
CA VAL A 77 13.19 -15.57 7.46
C VAL A 77 13.56 -14.31 8.23
N ARG A 78 12.95 -13.16 7.89
CA ARG A 78 13.13 -11.88 8.60
C ARG A 78 12.41 -11.82 9.95
N ARG A 79 11.65 -12.86 10.30
CA ARG A 79 10.83 -13.00 11.52
C ARG A 79 9.81 -11.88 11.77
N ARG A 80 9.39 -11.15 10.73
CA ARG A 80 8.34 -10.12 10.79
C ARG A 80 6.95 -10.73 11.04
N GLY A 81 5.94 -9.87 11.08
CA GLY A 81 4.54 -10.25 11.00
C GLY A 81 3.95 -9.96 9.62
N GLY A 82 2.65 -9.69 9.60
CA GLY A 82 2.01 -9.04 8.45
C GLY A 82 0.54 -8.71 8.72
N THR A 83 -0.12 -8.13 7.72
CA THR A 83 -1.56 -7.87 7.75
C THR A 83 -2.37 -9.14 7.48
N CYS A 84 -3.70 -9.12 7.69
CA CYS A 84 -4.55 -10.27 7.39
C CYS A 84 -4.49 -10.70 5.91
N PHE A 85 -4.23 -9.76 4.99
CA PHE A 85 -4.01 -10.04 3.56
C PHE A 85 -2.81 -10.97 3.32
N GLN A 86 -1.73 -10.80 4.09
CA GLN A 86 -0.48 -11.56 3.96
C GLN A 86 -0.52 -12.85 4.79
N VAL A 87 -0.86 -12.72 6.07
CA VAL A 87 -0.77 -13.80 7.06
C VAL A 87 -1.72 -14.96 6.75
N HIS A 88 -2.99 -14.68 6.41
CA HIS A 88 -3.95 -15.74 6.08
C HIS A 88 -3.56 -16.49 4.81
N GLN A 89 -3.12 -15.79 3.76
CA GLN A 89 -2.71 -16.42 2.51
C GLN A 89 -1.49 -17.34 2.70
N LEU A 90 -0.52 -16.94 3.52
CA LEU A 90 0.64 -17.78 3.82
C LEU A 90 0.26 -18.98 4.72
N PHE A 91 -0.56 -18.75 5.76
CA PHE A 91 -1.03 -19.80 6.67
C PHE A 91 -1.88 -20.86 5.95
N ALA A 92 -2.74 -20.44 5.01
CA ALA A 92 -3.47 -21.37 4.15
C ALA A 92 -2.53 -22.21 3.26
N GLN A 93 -1.42 -21.66 2.78
CA GLN A 93 -0.44 -22.43 1.99
C GLN A 93 0.33 -23.44 2.84
N LEU A 94 0.67 -23.10 4.09
CA LEU A 94 1.18 -24.07 5.07
C LEU A 94 0.20 -25.23 5.27
N LEU A 95 -1.07 -24.93 5.53
CA LEU A 95 -2.12 -25.94 5.73
C LEU A 95 -2.34 -26.83 4.49
N ARG A 96 -2.33 -26.27 3.27
CA ARG A 96 -2.38 -27.07 2.03
C ARG A 96 -1.18 -28.02 1.91
N SER A 97 0.02 -27.55 2.27
CA SER A 97 1.26 -28.36 2.24
C SER A 97 1.24 -29.49 3.27
N LEU A 98 0.49 -29.32 4.36
CA LEU A 98 0.23 -30.33 5.38
C LEU A 98 -0.96 -31.27 5.04
N GLY A 99 -1.59 -31.12 3.87
CA GLY A 99 -2.67 -31.99 3.41
C GLY A 99 -4.08 -31.63 3.89
N PHE A 100 -4.27 -30.44 4.45
CA PHE A 100 -5.61 -29.95 4.82
C PHE A 100 -6.33 -29.33 3.62
N GLN A 101 -7.64 -29.58 3.52
CA GLN A 101 -8.51 -28.87 2.58
C GLN A 101 -8.80 -27.47 3.15
N VAL A 102 -8.25 -26.44 2.51
CA VAL A 102 -8.36 -25.05 2.96
C VAL A 102 -8.47 -24.09 1.77
N TYR A 103 -9.27 -23.05 1.95
CA TYR A 103 -9.37 -21.90 1.05
C TYR A 103 -9.43 -20.59 1.84
N CYS A 104 -9.21 -19.47 1.15
CA CYS A 104 -9.38 -18.13 1.70
C CYS A 104 -10.57 -17.43 1.00
N THR A 105 -11.27 -16.56 1.71
CA THR A 105 -12.35 -15.71 1.20
C THR A 105 -12.23 -14.31 1.81
N GLY A 106 -12.70 -13.29 1.13
CA GLY A 106 -12.80 -11.94 1.71
C GLY A 106 -13.85 -11.88 2.82
N GLY A 107 -13.82 -10.81 3.62
CA GLY A 107 -14.87 -10.46 4.56
C GLY A 107 -15.17 -8.95 4.58
N HIS A 108 -16.44 -8.61 4.76
CA HIS A 108 -16.87 -7.26 5.13
C HIS A 108 -16.75 -7.09 6.64
N LEU A 109 -15.98 -6.09 7.09
CA LEU A 109 -15.87 -5.77 8.51
C LEU A 109 -17.07 -4.93 8.96
N ASN A 110 -17.64 -5.22 10.14
CA ASN A 110 -18.65 -4.38 10.77
C ASN A 110 -17.98 -3.12 11.34
N ALA A 111 -18.47 -1.93 11.04
CA ALA A 111 -17.79 -0.68 11.38
C ALA A 111 -17.50 -0.50 12.89
N PRO A 112 -18.42 -0.84 13.84
CA PRO A 112 -18.12 -0.81 15.28
C PRO A 112 -17.08 -1.84 15.76
N ALA A 113 -16.77 -2.86 14.95
CA ALA A 113 -15.72 -3.85 15.20
C ALA A 113 -14.41 -3.54 14.44
N SER A 114 -14.31 -2.37 13.79
CA SER A 114 -13.05 -1.88 13.24
C SER A 114 -12.11 -1.45 14.36
N LEU A 115 -10.82 -1.78 14.25
CA LEU A 115 -9.80 -1.27 15.18
C LEU A 115 -9.79 0.26 15.24
N GLY A 116 -9.97 0.93 14.10
CA GLY A 116 -10.06 2.39 14.01
C GLY A 116 -11.46 2.98 14.25
N ALA A 117 -12.40 2.22 14.83
CA ALA A 117 -13.76 2.69 15.13
C ALA A 117 -13.77 3.85 16.14
N ASP A 118 -14.74 4.75 16.02
CA ASP A 118 -15.08 5.68 17.10
C ASP A 118 -15.63 4.86 18.28
N PRO A 119 -15.05 4.94 19.50
CA PRO A 119 -15.48 4.16 20.65
C PRO A 119 -16.94 4.45 21.10
N ASN A 120 -17.53 5.56 20.64
CA ASN A 120 -18.93 5.91 20.89
C ASN A 120 -19.90 5.27 19.89
N LEU A 121 -19.42 4.50 18.90
CA LEU A 121 -20.29 3.77 17.99
C LEU A 121 -21.11 2.74 18.75
N ASP A 122 -22.41 2.73 18.46
CA ASP A 122 -23.37 1.76 18.98
C ASP A 122 -23.03 0.36 18.46
N LYS A 123 -22.38 -0.44 19.33
CA LYS A 123 -21.96 -1.82 19.07
C LYS A 123 -23.11 -2.77 18.76
N SER A 124 -24.37 -2.40 19.03
CA SER A 124 -25.53 -3.20 18.63
C SER A 124 -25.90 -3.02 17.14
N LYS A 125 -25.36 -1.99 16.47
CA LYS A 125 -25.64 -1.73 15.05
C LYS A 125 -24.71 -2.53 14.14
N VAL A 126 -25.31 -3.01 13.06
CA VAL A 126 -24.64 -3.76 11.99
C VAL A 126 -24.52 -2.84 10.78
N VAL A 127 -23.30 -2.39 10.50
CA VAL A 127 -22.92 -1.51 9.41
C VAL A 127 -21.69 -2.11 8.73
N TYR A 128 -21.92 -3.03 7.79
CA TYR A 128 -20.84 -3.66 7.03
C TYR A 128 -20.21 -2.68 6.03
N GLY A 129 -18.89 -2.53 6.13
CA GLY A 129 -18.09 -1.70 5.24
C GLY A 129 -17.68 -2.42 3.95
N PRO A 130 -16.66 -1.93 3.21
CA PRO A 130 -16.09 -2.64 2.06
C PRO A 130 -15.42 -3.97 2.47
N TRP A 131 -15.01 -4.77 1.48
CA TRP A 131 -14.14 -5.92 1.68
C TRP A 131 -12.79 -5.44 2.19
N VAL A 132 -12.46 -5.75 3.46
CA VAL A 132 -11.21 -5.31 4.13
C VAL A 132 -10.67 -6.35 5.13
N HIS A 133 -11.22 -7.57 5.12
CA HIS A 133 -10.74 -8.68 5.92
C HIS A 133 -10.54 -9.91 5.03
N VAL A 134 -9.71 -10.85 5.48
CA VAL A 134 -9.58 -12.19 4.90
C VAL A 134 -10.04 -13.20 5.95
N ASN A 135 -10.66 -14.29 5.50
CA ASN A 135 -10.99 -15.43 6.33
C ASN A 135 -10.34 -16.68 5.73
N THR A 136 -9.73 -17.52 6.56
CA THR A 136 -9.23 -18.84 6.16
C THR A 136 -10.23 -19.90 6.62
N ILE A 137 -10.74 -20.69 5.68
CA ILE A 137 -11.74 -21.73 5.91
C ILE A 137 -11.10 -23.10 5.74
N VAL A 138 -11.07 -23.90 6.81
CA VAL A 138 -10.45 -25.23 6.82
C VAL A 138 -11.51 -26.30 7.03
N THR A 139 -11.45 -27.36 6.24
CA THR A 139 -12.33 -28.53 6.37
C THR A 139 -11.60 -29.67 7.07
N ILE A 140 -12.23 -30.23 8.11
CA ILE A 140 -11.72 -31.37 8.90
C ILE A 140 -12.81 -32.45 8.87
N GLY A 141 -12.56 -33.54 8.15
CA GLY A 141 -13.60 -34.50 7.80
C GLY A 141 -14.76 -33.81 7.06
N ALA A 142 -15.97 -33.86 7.63
CA ALA A 142 -17.17 -33.23 7.06
C ALA A 142 -17.49 -31.82 7.61
N GLN A 143 -16.70 -31.27 8.53
CA GLN A 143 -16.97 -29.97 9.16
C GLN A 143 -15.98 -28.90 8.71
N ALA A 144 -16.51 -27.77 8.24
CA ALA A 144 -15.72 -26.56 7.95
C ALA A 144 -15.60 -25.65 9.19
N TYR A 145 -14.47 -24.97 9.32
CA TYR A 145 -14.12 -24.07 10.42
C TYR A 145 -13.50 -22.78 9.88
N VAL A 146 -13.80 -21.64 10.52
CA VAL A 146 -13.01 -20.41 10.38
C VAL A 146 -11.77 -20.52 11.26
N VAL A 147 -10.60 -20.29 10.67
CA VAL A 147 -9.30 -20.26 11.36
C VAL A 147 -8.69 -18.88 11.12
N ASP A 148 -8.98 -17.94 12.01
CA ASP A 148 -8.51 -16.55 11.88
C ASP A 148 -7.20 -16.34 12.64
N THR A 149 -6.10 -16.18 11.90
CA THR A 149 -4.77 -15.95 12.45
C THR A 149 -4.37 -14.47 12.57
N ALA A 150 -5.21 -13.53 12.13
CA ALA A 150 -4.78 -12.15 11.88
C ALA A 150 -5.86 -11.06 12.09
N GLY A 151 -7.02 -11.37 12.66
CA GLY A 151 -8.10 -10.41 12.95
C GLY A 151 -7.86 -9.41 14.10
N GLY A 152 -6.61 -9.14 14.48
CA GLY A 152 -6.27 -8.27 15.62
C GLY A 152 -6.93 -8.73 16.94
N PRO A 153 -7.37 -7.83 17.84
CA PRO A 153 -7.98 -8.22 19.11
C PRO A 153 -9.34 -8.92 18.95
N PHE A 154 -9.95 -8.85 17.76
CA PHE A 154 -11.21 -9.50 17.41
C PHE A 154 -11.03 -10.86 16.73
N ASN A 155 -9.81 -11.41 16.72
CA ASN A 155 -9.51 -12.78 16.27
C ASN A 155 -10.07 -13.87 17.19
N SER A 156 -10.25 -15.09 16.66
CA SER A 156 -10.36 -16.28 17.51
C SER A 156 -8.98 -16.88 17.74
N THR A 157 -8.73 -17.44 18.92
CA THR A 157 -7.52 -18.20 19.25
C THR A 157 -7.69 -19.70 19.01
N SER A 158 -8.84 -20.12 18.48
CA SER A 158 -9.19 -21.50 18.17
C SER A 158 -10.12 -21.56 16.95
N PRO A 159 -10.19 -22.68 16.21
CA PRO A 159 -11.06 -22.83 15.05
C PRO A 159 -12.54 -22.72 15.42
N VAL A 160 -13.27 -21.79 14.80
CA VAL A 160 -14.71 -21.59 15.04
C VAL A 160 -15.51 -22.40 14.01
N PRO A 161 -16.38 -23.35 14.41
CA PRO A 161 -17.11 -24.17 13.45
C PRO A 161 -18.10 -23.33 12.63
N LEU A 162 -18.19 -23.59 11.33
CA LEU A 162 -19.28 -23.12 10.46
C LEU A 162 -20.56 -23.89 10.77
N VAL A 163 -21.15 -23.60 11.94
CA VAL A 163 -22.42 -24.13 12.43
C VAL A 163 -23.22 -22.96 12.96
N HIS A 164 -24.45 -22.81 12.48
CA HIS A 164 -25.34 -21.74 12.90
C HIS A 164 -25.62 -21.81 14.41
N ASP A 165 -25.39 -20.69 15.10
CA ASP A 165 -25.68 -20.45 16.51
C ASP A 165 -25.11 -21.50 17.47
N LYS A 166 -23.84 -21.85 17.25
CA LYS A 166 -23.05 -22.70 18.16
C LYS A 166 -21.94 -21.87 18.82
N PRO A 167 -22.16 -21.38 20.06
CA PRO A 167 -21.11 -20.72 20.83
C PRO A 167 -19.90 -21.61 21.09
N VAL A 168 -18.71 -21.03 20.99
CA VAL A 168 -17.43 -21.58 21.45
C VAL A 168 -16.75 -20.57 22.36
N ILE A 169 -16.04 -21.06 23.38
CA ILE A 169 -15.17 -20.22 24.22
C ILE A 169 -13.90 -19.91 23.42
N ASP A 170 -13.48 -18.66 23.49
CA ASP A 170 -12.28 -18.13 22.83
C ASP A 170 -11.19 -17.93 23.90
N VAL A 171 -10.88 -16.70 24.28
CA VAL A 171 -10.09 -16.38 25.48
C VAL A 171 -11.07 -16.12 26.62
N TRP A 172 -11.12 -16.98 27.64
CA TRP A 172 -12.09 -16.88 28.73
C TRP A 172 -12.12 -15.47 29.37
N PRO A 173 -13.29 -14.88 29.64
CA PRO A 173 -14.66 -15.42 29.46
C PRO A 173 -15.27 -15.24 28.05
N ARG A 174 -14.54 -14.62 27.10
CA ARG A 174 -15.03 -14.25 25.77
C ARG A 174 -15.50 -15.47 24.97
N CYS A 175 -16.65 -15.31 24.30
CA CYS A 175 -17.26 -16.34 23.46
C CYS A 175 -17.44 -15.85 22.02
N ARG A 176 -17.46 -16.79 21.07
CA ARG A 176 -17.69 -16.56 19.64
C ARG A 176 -18.77 -17.50 19.09
N ARG A 177 -19.46 -17.09 18.03
CA ARG A 177 -20.37 -17.96 17.27
C ARG A 177 -20.49 -17.54 15.82
N MET A 178 -20.90 -18.47 14.97
CA MET A 178 -21.25 -18.20 13.57
C MET A 178 -22.77 -18.12 13.40
N ILE A 179 -23.27 -17.07 12.75
CA ILE A 179 -24.69 -16.91 12.40
C ILE A 179 -24.83 -16.97 10.88
N TYR A 180 -25.63 -17.91 10.37
CA TYR A 180 -25.92 -18.01 8.94
C TYR A 180 -27.26 -17.34 8.63
N SER A 181 -27.23 -16.10 8.15
CA SER A 181 -28.44 -15.31 7.91
C SER A 181 -28.25 -14.33 6.74
N SER A 182 -29.33 -13.69 6.31
CA SER A 182 -29.21 -12.45 5.53
C SER A 182 -28.67 -11.31 6.41
N ILE A 183 -28.23 -10.22 5.77
CA ILE A 183 -27.67 -9.03 6.41
C ILE A 183 -28.44 -7.77 5.95
N PRO A 184 -28.49 -6.69 6.76
CA PRO A 184 -29.19 -5.46 6.37
C PRO A 184 -28.63 -4.85 5.08
N GLY A 185 -29.51 -4.33 4.22
CA GLY A 185 -29.13 -3.65 2.97
C GLY A 185 -28.83 -4.57 1.78
N TRP A 186 -28.86 -5.89 1.96
CA TRP A 186 -28.66 -6.90 0.91
C TRP A 186 -29.94 -7.72 0.65
N ASP A 187 -29.89 -8.58 -0.37
CA ASP A 187 -31.00 -9.48 -0.69
C ASP A 187 -31.34 -10.40 0.52
N PRO A 188 -32.62 -10.51 0.92
CA PRO A 188 -33.02 -11.28 2.11
C PRO A 188 -32.92 -12.80 1.94
N HIS A 189 -32.88 -13.30 0.70
CA HIS A 189 -32.67 -14.71 0.37
C HIS A 189 -31.17 -15.05 0.37
N GLN A 190 -30.30 -14.10 0.03
CA GLN A 190 -28.85 -14.27 0.13
C GLN A 190 -28.42 -14.47 1.58
N LYS A 191 -27.65 -15.54 1.83
CA LYS A 191 -27.16 -15.89 3.17
C LYS A 191 -25.66 -15.64 3.27
N TRP A 192 -25.26 -15.25 4.47
CA TRP A 192 -23.92 -14.86 4.85
C TRP A 192 -23.58 -15.52 6.16
N TRP A 193 -22.31 -15.91 6.30
CA TRP A 193 -21.76 -16.23 7.61
C TRP A 193 -21.36 -14.94 8.30
N ARG A 194 -21.91 -14.71 9.50
CA ARG A 194 -21.53 -13.61 10.40
C ARG A 194 -20.76 -14.17 11.59
N MET A 195 -19.54 -13.69 11.82
CA MET A 195 -18.81 -13.92 13.05
C MET A 195 -19.34 -12.98 14.12
N GLN A 196 -19.80 -13.52 15.25
CA GLN A 196 -20.20 -12.75 16.42
C GLN A 196 -19.29 -13.04 17.61
N PHE A 197 -19.09 -12.05 18.47
CA PHE A 197 -18.47 -12.22 19.78
C PHE A 197 -19.25 -11.53 20.90
N ARG A 198 -18.99 -11.94 22.14
CA ARG A 198 -19.37 -11.26 23.38
C ARG A 198 -18.27 -11.51 24.43
N ASP A 199 -17.96 -10.53 25.26
CA ASP A 199 -16.90 -10.65 26.28
C ASP A 199 -17.37 -11.40 27.53
N ASP A 200 -18.62 -11.22 27.97
CA ASP A 200 -19.28 -11.96 29.06
C ASP A 200 -20.62 -12.54 28.57
N GLU A 201 -21.19 -13.51 29.30
CA GLU A 201 -22.48 -14.08 28.95
C GLU A 201 -23.66 -13.11 29.04
N LYS A 202 -23.55 -12.07 29.88
CA LYS A 202 -24.56 -11.03 30.09
C LYS A 202 -24.53 -9.94 29.01
N GLU A 203 -23.40 -9.82 28.30
CA GLU A 203 -23.23 -8.82 27.25
C GLU A 203 -23.91 -9.27 25.94
N PRO A 204 -24.45 -8.31 25.15
CA PRO A 204 -25.05 -8.63 23.87
C PRO A 204 -24.00 -9.12 22.86
N TRP A 205 -24.44 -9.99 21.94
CA TRP A 205 -23.62 -10.40 20.81
C TRP A 205 -23.40 -9.26 19.82
N MET A 206 -22.15 -9.05 19.41
CA MET A 206 -21.73 -8.05 18.43
C MET A 206 -21.25 -8.73 17.15
N ASP A 207 -21.72 -8.27 15.98
CA ASP A 207 -21.17 -8.69 14.68
C ASP A 207 -19.75 -8.13 14.51
N VAL A 208 -18.79 -9.00 14.16
CA VAL A 208 -17.40 -8.60 13.83
C VAL A 208 -17.25 -8.42 12.33
N TYR A 209 -17.53 -9.46 11.55
CA TYR A 209 -17.44 -9.46 10.10
C TYR A 209 -18.45 -10.43 9.49
N CYS A 210 -18.70 -10.31 8.18
CA CYS A 210 -19.43 -11.30 7.41
C CYS A 210 -18.72 -11.69 6.10
N PHE A 211 -19.00 -12.89 5.60
CA PHE A 211 -18.43 -13.44 4.36
C PHE A 211 -19.34 -14.49 3.70
N MET A 212 -18.99 -14.85 2.47
CA MET A 212 -19.54 -15.99 1.73
C MET A 212 -18.48 -17.09 1.58
N GLU A 213 -18.92 -18.33 1.34
CA GLU A 213 -18.07 -19.51 1.15
C GLU A 213 -17.37 -19.60 -0.23
N THR A 214 -17.35 -18.52 -1.00
CA THR A 214 -16.67 -18.47 -2.29
C THR A 214 -15.17 -18.39 -2.10
N GLU A 215 -14.40 -19.35 -2.62
CA GLU A 215 -12.93 -19.27 -2.64
C GLU A 215 -12.47 -18.09 -3.51
N TRP A 216 -11.64 -17.24 -2.92
CA TRP A 216 -10.96 -16.13 -3.59
C TRP A 216 -9.62 -16.58 -4.14
N ARG A 217 -9.28 -16.09 -5.32
CA ARG A 217 -8.00 -16.30 -6.00
C ARG A 217 -7.01 -15.21 -5.57
N PRO A 218 -5.68 -15.41 -5.80
CA PRO A 218 -4.67 -14.39 -5.52
C PRO A 218 -5.02 -12.99 -6.05
N VAL A 219 -5.58 -12.90 -7.26
CA VAL A 219 -5.98 -11.61 -7.88
C VAL A 219 -7.05 -10.86 -7.09
N ASP A 220 -7.98 -11.56 -6.43
CA ASP A 220 -9.06 -10.92 -5.66
C ASP A 220 -8.50 -10.22 -4.41
N PHE A 221 -7.46 -10.79 -3.78
CA PHE A 221 -6.74 -10.15 -2.68
C PHE A 221 -5.93 -8.94 -3.16
N HIS A 222 -5.31 -8.99 -4.34
CA HIS A 222 -4.62 -7.82 -4.92
C HIS A 222 -5.61 -6.68 -5.22
N ILE A 223 -6.78 -6.99 -5.80
CA ILE A 223 -7.85 -6.00 -6.05
C ILE A 223 -8.31 -5.36 -4.73
N MET A 224 -8.48 -6.16 -3.66
CA MET A 224 -8.86 -5.65 -2.34
C MET A 224 -7.79 -4.73 -1.74
N VAL A 225 -6.50 -5.11 -1.81
CA VAL A 225 -5.39 -4.28 -1.30
C VAL A 225 -5.23 -2.98 -2.10
N ALA A 226 -5.33 -3.04 -3.43
CA ALA A 226 -5.31 -1.87 -4.30
C ALA A 226 -6.52 -0.95 -4.07
N GLY A 227 -7.70 -1.53 -3.85
CA GLY A 227 -8.91 -0.79 -3.46
C GLY A 227 -8.76 -0.12 -2.10
N LEU A 228 -8.21 -0.81 -1.10
CA LEU A 228 -7.90 -0.26 0.21
C LEU A 228 -6.93 0.93 0.09
N ALA A 229 -5.84 0.79 -0.66
CA ALA A 229 -4.88 1.85 -0.91
C ALA A 229 -5.53 3.07 -1.61
N SER A 230 -6.36 2.83 -2.62
CA SER A 230 -7.11 3.87 -3.36
C SER A 230 -8.11 4.63 -2.48
N LEU A 231 -8.66 3.98 -1.46
CA LEU A 231 -9.54 4.58 -0.43
C LEU A 231 -8.74 5.23 0.72
N GLY A 232 -7.43 5.45 0.56
CA GLY A 232 -6.55 6.07 1.56
C GLY A 232 -6.14 5.14 2.71
N ALA A 233 -6.37 3.83 2.57
CA ALA A 233 -6.09 2.75 3.54
C ALA A 233 -6.72 2.88 4.93
N GLY A 234 -7.57 3.89 5.18
CA GLY A 234 -8.28 4.06 6.44
C GLY A 234 -7.34 4.17 7.64
N TRP A 235 -7.51 3.31 8.64
CA TRP A 235 -6.63 3.30 9.82
C TRP A 235 -5.25 2.68 9.54
N PHE A 236 -5.11 1.82 8.52
CA PHE A 236 -3.88 1.07 8.25
C PHE A 236 -2.68 1.93 7.86
N LYS A 237 -2.84 3.07 7.17
CA LYS A 237 -1.75 4.04 6.90
C LYS A 237 -1.68 5.17 7.94
N SER A 238 -2.45 5.07 9.01
CA SER A 238 -2.82 6.23 9.83
C SER A 238 -2.61 6.03 11.34
N ARG A 239 -2.38 4.79 11.76
CA ARG A 239 -2.00 4.34 13.11
C ARG A 239 -1.03 3.17 12.98
N VAL A 240 0.08 3.17 13.71
CA VAL A 240 1.00 2.02 13.79
C VAL A 240 0.40 0.97 14.71
N VAL A 241 0.28 -0.27 14.27
CA VAL A 241 -0.30 -1.37 15.04
C VAL A 241 0.56 -2.64 14.90
N CYS A 242 0.90 -3.25 16.02
CA CYS A 242 1.52 -4.58 16.07
C CYS A 242 0.85 -5.37 17.20
N PHE A 243 0.45 -6.61 16.95
CA PHE A 243 -0.40 -7.40 17.86
C PHE A 243 0.05 -8.86 17.86
N ARG A 244 0.11 -9.49 19.04
CA ARG A 244 0.26 -10.94 19.20
C ARG A 244 -0.45 -11.44 20.45
N ILE A 245 -0.82 -12.71 20.49
CA ILE A 245 -1.39 -13.30 21.71
C ILE A 245 -0.30 -13.65 22.74
N ILE A 246 -0.72 -13.83 23.99
CA ILE A 246 0.09 -14.32 25.11
C ILE A 246 -0.37 -15.75 25.42
N LEU A 247 0.59 -16.68 25.44
CA LEU A 247 0.38 -18.05 25.91
C LEU A 247 1.00 -18.23 27.30
N GLU A 248 0.25 -18.84 28.22
CA GLU A 248 0.76 -19.44 29.46
C GLU A 248 0.48 -20.94 29.39
N GLU A 249 1.50 -21.79 29.51
CA GLU A 249 1.33 -23.26 29.46
C GLU A 249 0.47 -23.72 28.27
N ASP A 250 0.86 -23.31 27.06
CA ASP A 250 0.15 -23.54 25.78
C ASP A 250 -1.26 -22.94 25.67
N THR A 251 -1.74 -22.21 26.69
CA THR A 251 -3.10 -21.69 26.77
C THR A 251 -3.14 -20.17 26.47
N PRO A 252 -4.00 -19.69 25.54
CA PRO A 252 -4.23 -18.26 25.34
C PRO A 252 -4.81 -17.56 26.57
N VAL A 253 -4.09 -16.60 27.12
CA VAL A 253 -4.51 -15.83 28.32
C VAL A 253 -4.69 -14.34 28.07
N GLY A 254 -4.36 -13.85 26.88
CA GLY A 254 -4.39 -12.42 26.57
C GLY A 254 -3.65 -12.06 25.29
N TYR A 255 -3.29 -10.79 25.16
CA TYR A 255 -2.51 -10.27 24.03
C TYR A 255 -1.67 -9.04 24.41
N LEU A 256 -0.61 -8.81 23.63
CA LEU A 256 0.09 -7.53 23.56
C LEU A 256 -0.30 -6.81 22.27
N MET A 257 -0.38 -5.48 22.35
CA MET A 257 -0.68 -4.61 21.23
C MET A 257 0.13 -3.31 21.34
N ILE A 258 0.95 -3.01 20.34
CA ILE A 258 1.32 -1.63 20.04
C ILE A 258 0.11 -0.97 19.39
N TRP A 259 -0.28 0.18 19.94
CA TRP A 259 -1.32 1.04 19.43
C TRP A 259 -0.77 2.47 19.34
N GLU A 260 -0.34 2.88 18.16
CA GLU A 260 0.28 4.19 17.88
C GLU A 260 1.54 4.46 18.72
N ASP A 261 1.35 5.06 19.88
CA ASP A 261 2.32 5.53 20.86
C ASP A 261 2.23 4.77 22.19
N GLU A 262 1.40 3.74 22.29
CA GLU A 262 1.23 2.93 23.51
C GLU A 262 1.57 1.45 23.29
N LEU A 263 2.22 0.82 24.28
CA LEU A 263 2.16 -0.62 24.48
C LEU A 263 1.00 -0.95 25.42
N ARG A 264 0.02 -1.69 24.91
CA ARG A 264 -1.14 -2.21 25.65
C ARG A 264 -0.99 -3.71 25.88
N ARG A 265 -1.45 -4.18 27.03
CA ARG A 265 -1.63 -5.59 27.38
C ARG A 265 -3.06 -5.83 27.78
N VAL A 266 -3.70 -6.83 27.19
CA VAL A 266 -4.88 -7.47 27.79
C VAL A 266 -4.45 -8.79 28.41
N TYR A 267 -4.81 -9.02 29.66
CA TYR A 267 -4.49 -10.25 30.38
C TYR A 267 -5.69 -10.69 31.21
N LYS A 268 -6.20 -11.91 30.96
CA LYS A 268 -7.37 -12.50 31.61
C LYS A 268 -8.60 -11.56 31.66
N GLY A 269 -8.78 -10.78 30.59
CA GLY A 269 -9.84 -9.79 30.41
C GLY A 269 -9.49 -8.35 30.80
N GLU A 270 -8.41 -8.12 31.57
CA GLU A 270 -8.03 -6.78 32.04
C GLU A 270 -7.12 -6.06 31.04
N LEU A 271 -7.52 -4.86 30.59
CA LEU A 271 -6.70 -3.98 29.75
C LEU A 271 -5.81 -3.08 30.62
N GLN A 272 -4.53 -3.03 30.29
CA GLN A 272 -3.51 -2.19 30.93
C GLN A 272 -2.64 -1.52 29.86
N VAL A 273 -2.39 -0.21 29.99
CA VAL A 273 -1.31 0.47 29.25
C VAL A 273 -0.02 0.17 30.01
N VAL A 274 0.90 -0.54 29.36
CA VAL A 274 2.17 -1.03 29.94
C VAL A 274 3.29 0.00 29.78
N ARG A 275 3.33 0.70 28.65
CA ARG A 275 4.35 1.70 28.31
C ARG A 275 3.75 2.76 27.40
N GLN A 276 4.08 4.02 27.65
CA GLN A 276 3.93 5.13 26.70
C GLN A 276 5.24 5.31 25.95
N PHE A 277 5.18 5.58 24.65
CA PHE A 277 6.31 5.93 23.80
C PHE A 277 6.35 7.44 23.62
N PHE A 278 7.54 8.04 23.73
CA PHE A 278 7.77 9.47 23.54
C PHE A 278 8.55 9.77 22.25
N ASN A 279 9.11 8.75 21.60
CA ASN A 279 9.78 8.83 20.31
C ASN A 279 9.82 7.48 19.57
N GLU A 280 10.36 7.47 18.35
CA GLU A 280 10.53 6.23 17.57
C GLU A 280 11.42 5.19 18.25
N LEU A 281 12.43 5.60 19.02
CA LEU A 281 13.36 4.65 19.65
C LEU A 281 12.62 3.80 20.69
N ASP A 282 11.73 4.38 21.48
CA ASP A 282 10.86 3.63 22.41
C ASP A 282 10.02 2.58 21.66
N ARG A 283 9.41 2.96 20.53
CA ARG A 283 8.53 2.07 19.75
C ARG A 283 9.32 0.96 19.06
N VAL A 284 10.45 1.27 18.42
CA VAL A 284 11.30 0.30 17.73
C VAL A 284 11.95 -0.67 18.73
N THR A 285 12.40 -0.18 19.88
CA THR A 285 12.92 -1.04 20.97
C THR A 285 11.82 -1.97 21.48
N THR A 286 10.60 -1.45 21.65
CA THR A 286 9.45 -2.28 22.08
C THR A 286 9.03 -3.31 21.01
N LEU A 287 9.15 -3.00 19.72
CA LEU A 287 8.95 -3.98 18.63
C LEU A 287 9.97 -5.14 18.70
N ALA A 288 11.23 -4.83 18.96
CA ALA A 288 12.28 -5.82 19.14
C ALA A 288 12.04 -6.69 20.40
N ASP A 289 11.91 -6.06 21.56
CA ASP A 289 11.82 -6.73 22.86
C ASP A 289 10.54 -7.55 23.02
N GLU A 290 9.38 -6.97 22.70
CA GLU A 290 8.08 -7.55 23.02
C GLU A 290 7.49 -8.37 21.86
N PHE A 291 7.86 -8.10 20.61
CA PHE A 291 7.29 -8.76 19.42
C PHE A 291 8.33 -9.54 18.60
N GLY A 292 9.63 -9.43 18.90
CA GLY A 292 10.71 -10.05 18.12
C GLY A 292 10.88 -9.45 16.72
N VAL A 293 10.35 -8.25 16.49
CA VAL A 293 10.35 -7.55 15.20
C VAL A 293 11.54 -6.61 15.14
N MET A 294 12.57 -7.00 14.39
CA MET A 294 13.75 -6.19 14.14
C MET A 294 13.57 -5.36 12.87
N LEU A 295 13.61 -4.04 12.99
CA LEU A 295 13.67 -3.11 11.86
C LEU A 295 15.11 -2.65 11.64
N SER A 296 15.57 -2.69 10.39
CA SER A 296 16.89 -2.15 10.01
C SER A 296 16.96 -0.63 10.18
N GLU A 297 18.16 -0.07 10.29
CA GLU A 297 18.34 1.40 10.37
C GLU A 297 17.70 2.13 9.18
N ASP A 298 17.71 1.52 7.98
CA ASP A 298 17.11 2.13 6.79
C ASP A 298 15.59 2.05 6.81
N GLU A 299 14.98 0.98 7.33
CA GLU A 299 13.54 0.90 7.58
C GLU A 299 13.09 1.92 8.64
N GLN A 300 13.86 2.08 9.73
CA GLN A 300 13.59 3.08 10.77
C GLN A 300 13.57 4.52 10.23
N LYS A 301 14.37 4.82 9.19
CA LYS A 301 14.37 6.14 8.53
C LYS A 301 13.12 6.42 7.69
N GLN A 302 12.39 5.40 7.20
CA GLN A 302 11.25 5.61 6.28
C GLN A 302 10.04 6.26 6.97
N ILE A 303 9.94 6.17 8.30
CA ILE A 303 8.84 6.80 9.04
C ILE A 303 9.05 8.31 9.26
N VAL A 304 10.26 8.83 9.06
CA VAL A 304 10.62 10.23 9.32
C VAL A 304 9.83 11.17 8.41
N GLY A 305 9.23 12.20 9.00
CA GLY A 305 8.34 13.13 8.29
C GLY A 305 6.96 12.58 7.93
N THR A 306 6.66 11.30 8.21
CA THR A 306 5.31 10.75 8.04
C THR A 306 4.36 11.27 9.13
N ARG A 307 3.05 11.12 8.90
CA ARG A 307 2.01 11.39 9.91
C ARG A 307 2.20 10.61 11.21
N THR A 308 2.81 9.42 11.15
CA THR A 308 2.89 8.44 12.25
C THR A 308 4.22 8.44 12.98
N GLU A 309 5.12 9.37 12.62
CA GLU A 309 6.36 9.69 13.33
C GLU A 309 6.07 10.22 14.74
N LEU A 310 6.62 9.56 15.75
CA LEU A 310 6.72 10.04 17.13
C LEU A 310 7.95 10.92 17.24
N LYS A 311 7.75 12.20 17.58
CA LYS A 311 8.79 13.21 17.68
C LYS A 311 9.16 13.42 19.14
N ASP A 312 10.46 13.57 19.43
CA ASP A 312 10.92 13.91 20.77
C ASP A 312 10.21 15.16 21.31
N ASP A 313 9.47 15.00 22.41
CA ASP A 313 8.76 16.07 23.13
C ASP A 313 9.68 17.16 23.73
N SER A 314 10.99 17.09 23.49
CA SER A 314 12.00 17.97 24.08
C SER A 314 12.24 19.31 23.36
N VAL A 315 11.66 19.55 22.17
CA VAL A 315 11.95 20.77 21.36
C VAL A 315 10.70 21.52 20.85
N ALA A 316 9.49 21.15 21.28
CA ALA A 316 8.23 21.77 20.83
C ALA A 316 7.77 22.96 21.72
N SER A 317 8.45 24.11 21.58
CA SER A 317 7.97 25.48 21.87
C SER A 317 6.98 25.72 23.02
N VAL A 318 7.45 26.40 24.08
CA VAL A 318 6.59 27.18 24.98
C VAL A 318 5.81 28.23 24.17
N SER A 319 4.50 28.02 24.01
CA SER A 319 3.55 29.04 23.54
C SER A 319 2.61 29.41 24.69
N PRO A 320 2.32 30.70 24.92
CA PRO A 320 1.45 31.11 26.03
C PRO A 320 0.00 30.64 25.78
N PRO A 321 -0.74 30.23 26.82
CA PRO A 321 -2.06 29.63 26.65
C PRO A 321 -3.07 30.63 26.06
N THR A 322 -3.56 30.32 24.86
CA THR A 322 -4.70 31.03 24.25
C THR A 322 -5.97 30.78 25.04
N ARG A 323 -6.68 31.86 25.41
CA ARG A 323 -7.96 31.79 26.14
C ARG A 323 -8.99 30.90 25.40
N PRO A 324 -9.76 30.06 26.11
CA PRO A 324 -10.94 29.43 25.53
C PRO A 324 -12.01 30.48 25.20
N SER A 325 -12.62 30.36 24.02
CA SER A 325 -13.80 31.16 23.64
C SER A 325 -15.03 30.69 24.40
N ALA A 326 -15.77 31.62 25.00
CA ALA A 326 -16.96 31.31 25.78
C ALA A 326 -18.22 31.32 24.90
N THR A 327 -18.90 30.18 24.77
CA THR A 327 -20.35 29.94 24.60
C THR A 327 -20.51 28.40 24.61
N ALA A 328 -21.32 27.73 25.45
CA ALA A 328 -22.55 28.16 26.10
C ALA A 328 -22.58 27.92 27.63
N LEU A 329 -23.39 28.73 28.31
CA LEU A 329 -23.80 28.58 29.71
C LEU A 329 -25.22 28.01 29.79
N ILE A 330 -25.61 27.60 31.00
CA ILE A 330 -26.92 27.09 31.49
C ILE A 330 -26.96 25.55 31.55
N GLY A 331 -26.84 24.90 32.72
CA GLY A 331 -26.40 25.38 34.04
C GLY A 331 -26.96 24.56 35.20
N CYS A 332 -26.21 24.42 36.29
CA CYS A 332 -26.75 24.23 37.63
C CYS A 332 -25.74 24.71 38.70
N LYS A 333 -26.21 25.04 39.91
CA LYS A 333 -25.49 25.82 40.92
C LYS A 333 -25.03 24.98 42.12
N ARG A 334 -23.80 25.25 42.61
CA ARG A 334 -23.31 25.07 44.01
C ARG A 334 -23.25 23.59 44.48
N SER A 335 -22.44 23.14 45.44
CA SER A 335 -21.40 23.71 46.33
C SER A 335 -20.54 22.52 46.86
N ALA A 336 -19.36 22.63 47.48
CA ALA A 336 -18.49 23.75 47.87
C ALA A 336 -17.00 23.28 47.94
N HIS A 337 -16.12 24.07 48.57
CA HIS A 337 -14.70 23.78 48.82
C HIS A 337 -14.43 22.63 49.81
N VAL A 338 -13.33 21.90 49.61
CA VAL A 338 -12.14 21.90 50.51
C VAL A 338 -10.87 21.76 49.63
N THR A 339 -9.82 22.53 49.92
CA THR A 339 -8.50 22.44 49.27
C THR A 339 -7.55 21.47 50.00
N PRO A 340 -6.58 20.83 49.31
CA PRO A 340 -5.73 19.78 49.88
C PRO A 340 -4.40 20.31 50.43
N GLN A 341 -3.75 19.52 51.30
CA GLN A 341 -2.28 19.50 51.49
C GLN A 341 -1.82 18.10 51.98
N PRO A 342 -0.53 17.74 51.79
CA PRO A 342 -0.16 16.38 51.42
C PRO A 342 0.86 15.75 52.41
N PRO A 343 1.76 14.86 51.97
CA PRO A 343 1.68 13.41 52.19
C PRO A 343 2.65 12.92 53.28
N ASP A 344 2.58 11.65 53.67
CA ASP A 344 3.80 10.90 54.01
C ASP A 344 3.65 9.36 53.99
N SER A 345 4.76 8.73 53.60
CA SER A 345 5.23 7.34 53.86
C SER A 345 4.27 6.12 53.96
N ASN A 346 4.53 5.16 53.07
CA ASN A 346 4.44 3.68 53.21
C ASN A 346 4.90 3.12 54.60
N PRO A 347 4.71 1.81 54.94
CA PRO A 347 3.99 0.73 54.23
C PRO A 347 3.12 -0.20 55.14
N ASP A 348 2.65 -1.30 54.54
CA ASP A 348 2.63 -2.68 55.09
C ASP A 348 1.47 -3.28 55.94
N HIS A 349 1.29 -4.57 55.63
CA HIS A 349 0.89 -5.71 56.48
C HIS A 349 -0.55 -5.91 57.02
N THR A 350 -1.26 -6.79 56.29
CA THR A 350 -1.87 -8.08 56.76
C THR A 350 -3.00 -8.16 57.80
N ASN A 351 -3.95 -9.04 57.43
CA ASN A 351 -4.64 -10.03 58.26
C ASN A 351 -5.75 -9.63 59.24
N SER A 352 -6.96 -10.06 58.87
CA SER A 352 -7.97 -10.73 59.73
C SER A 352 -8.59 -9.92 60.87
N THR A 353 -9.90 -9.97 61.07
CA THR A 353 -10.57 -11.19 61.56
C THR A 353 -12.11 -11.12 61.39
N ALA A 354 -12.74 -12.30 61.40
CA ALA A 354 -14.04 -12.70 62.00
C ALA A 354 -15.11 -11.63 62.38
N SER A 355 -16.42 -11.92 62.36
CA SER A 355 -17.14 -13.21 62.42
C SER A 355 -18.54 -13.09 61.76
N GLN A 356 -19.17 -14.17 61.27
CA GLN A 356 -20.32 -14.88 61.90
C GLN A 356 -21.54 -13.98 62.29
N ASN A 357 -22.81 -14.32 62.06
CA ASN A 357 -23.44 -15.64 61.84
C ASN A 357 -24.89 -15.53 61.27
N VAL A 358 -25.37 -16.62 60.62
CA VAL A 358 -26.73 -17.22 60.65
C VAL A 358 -27.99 -16.38 60.30
N GLY A 359 -28.92 -16.94 59.51
CA GLY A 359 -30.30 -16.41 59.41
C GLY A 359 -31.25 -16.93 58.30
N ASP A 360 -31.50 -18.25 58.24
CA ASP A 360 -32.73 -18.93 57.76
C ASP A 360 -33.45 -18.68 56.40
N ARG A 361 -34.15 -19.75 55.99
CA ARG A 361 -35.09 -19.97 54.85
C ARG A 361 -36.53 -19.46 55.19
N PRO A 362 -37.56 -19.45 54.29
CA PRO A 362 -37.76 -20.33 53.13
C PRO A 362 -38.46 -19.81 51.83
N LYS A 363 -38.51 -20.73 50.86
CA LYS A 363 -39.39 -20.89 49.66
C LYS A 363 -40.83 -20.32 49.78
N PRO A 364 -41.47 -19.96 48.65
CA PRO A 364 -42.32 -20.96 47.98
C PRO A 364 -42.19 -21.07 46.45
N GLU A 365 -43.05 -21.91 45.89
CA GLU A 365 -42.92 -22.73 44.69
C GLU A 365 -44.12 -22.47 43.74
N LEU A 366 -44.01 -22.88 42.47
CA LEU A 366 -45.05 -23.50 41.60
C LEU A 366 -45.39 -22.90 40.21
N THR A 367 -45.46 -23.87 39.28
CA THR A 367 -46.35 -24.03 38.11
C THR A 367 -46.08 -23.40 36.73
N HIS A 368 -46.03 -24.31 35.75
CA HIS A 368 -46.23 -24.13 34.31
C HIS A 368 -47.68 -23.74 33.96
N PRO A 369 -47.97 -23.49 32.66
CA PRO A 369 -48.77 -24.50 31.95
C PRO A 369 -48.18 -24.95 30.60
N THR A 370 -48.87 -25.91 29.97
CA THR A 370 -48.34 -26.84 28.97
C THR A 370 -49.09 -26.83 27.63
N SER A 371 -48.44 -27.46 26.63
CA SER A 371 -49.05 -28.25 25.54
C SER A 371 -49.53 -27.54 24.25
N GLY A 372 -49.29 -28.23 23.13
CA GLY A 372 -49.71 -27.85 21.77
C GLY A 372 -49.04 -28.72 20.70
N LYS A 373 -49.46 -29.99 20.56
CA LYS A 373 -48.96 -30.91 19.52
C LYS A 373 -49.66 -30.63 18.18
N THR A 374 -48.96 -30.84 17.05
CA THR A 374 -49.51 -31.59 15.89
C THR A 374 -48.41 -32.07 14.96
N SER A 375 -48.66 -33.20 14.30
CA SER A 375 -47.77 -33.91 13.37
C SER A 375 -48.26 -33.82 11.92
N ALA A 376 -47.34 -33.81 10.95
CA ALA A 376 -47.62 -34.21 9.57
C ALA A 376 -46.33 -34.72 8.89
N ASP A 377 -46.42 -35.89 8.26
CA ASP A 377 -45.36 -36.54 7.49
C ASP A 377 -45.32 -36.05 6.01
N PRO A 378 -44.27 -36.37 5.22
CA PRO A 378 -43.89 -35.61 4.02
C PRO A 378 -44.39 -36.21 2.69
N PRO A 379 -44.33 -35.44 1.58
CA PRO A 379 -44.35 -35.97 0.22
C PRO A 379 -42.93 -36.25 -0.32
N GLN A 380 -42.84 -37.19 -1.26
CA GLN A 380 -41.59 -37.69 -1.86
C GLN A 380 -41.61 -37.55 -3.40
N ILE A 381 -40.42 -37.57 -4.01
CA ILE A 381 -40.14 -37.96 -5.43
C ILE A 381 -40.46 -36.96 -6.57
N ASN A 382 -39.40 -36.36 -7.14
CA ASN A 382 -38.88 -36.56 -8.53
C ASN A 382 -37.72 -35.54 -8.73
N SER A 383 -36.47 -35.94 -8.96
CA SER A 383 -35.90 -36.40 -10.25
C SER A 383 -36.13 -35.44 -11.42
N ASP A 384 -35.13 -34.62 -11.74
CA ASP A 384 -34.58 -34.50 -13.10
C ASP A 384 -33.29 -33.66 -13.11
N LEU A 385 -32.27 -34.18 -13.81
CA LEU A 385 -31.04 -33.46 -14.17
C LEU A 385 -31.21 -32.79 -15.54
N PRO A 386 -30.39 -31.79 -15.85
CA PRO A 386 -29.61 -31.95 -17.06
C PRO A 386 -28.13 -31.57 -16.91
N THR A 387 -27.28 -32.47 -17.41
CA THR A 387 -25.88 -32.24 -17.75
C THR A 387 -25.72 -31.23 -18.88
N PHE A 388 -24.66 -30.43 -18.85
CA PHE A 388 -24.12 -29.79 -20.04
C PHE A 388 -22.59 -29.96 -20.11
N ASN A 389 -22.12 -30.42 -21.28
CA ASN A 389 -20.73 -30.80 -21.52
C ASN A 389 -19.86 -29.61 -21.93
N LEU A 390 -18.55 -29.74 -21.66
CA LEU A 390 -17.52 -28.92 -22.31
C LEU A 390 -17.52 -29.13 -23.82
N VAL A 391 -17.28 -28.07 -24.58
CA VAL A 391 -16.74 -28.16 -25.95
C VAL A 391 -15.53 -27.23 -26.07
N SER A 392 -14.37 -27.83 -26.33
CA SER A 392 -13.15 -27.13 -26.70
C SER A 392 -13.08 -26.91 -28.21
N THR A 393 -12.59 -25.76 -28.66
CA THR A 393 -12.11 -25.59 -30.04
C THR A 393 -10.81 -24.80 -30.07
N THR A 394 -9.74 -25.48 -30.45
CA THR A 394 -8.47 -24.90 -30.85
C THR A 394 -8.50 -24.54 -32.33
N ARG A 395 -7.87 -23.44 -32.73
CA ARG A 395 -7.32 -23.31 -34.09
C ARG A 395 -6.05 -22.45 -34.10
N ARG A 396 -5.09 -22.91 -34.89
CA ARG A 396 -3.72 -22.41 -35.00
C ARG A 396 -3.35 -22.52 -36.47
N GLU A 397 -3.05 -21.41 -37.13
CA GLU A 397 -2.54 -21.42 -38.51
C GLU A 397 -1.30 -20.53 -38.59
N GLN A 398 -0.24 -21.08 -39.19
CA GLN A 398 1.02 -20.42 -39.49
C GLN A 398 1.00 -20.00 -40.97
N LEU A 399 1.85 -19.04 -41.38
CA LEU A 399 2.42 -19.01 -42.74
C LEU A 399 3.75 -18.23 -42.76
N ASN A 400 4.74 -18.76 -43.49
CA ASN A 400 6.09 -18.21 -43.67
C ASN A 400 6.30 -17.73 -45.13
N SER A 401 7.16 -16.73 -45.36
CA SER A 401 8.08 -16.55 -46.53
C SER A 401 8.65 -15.11 -46.55
N THR A 402 9.93 -14.85 -46.23
CA THR A 402 11.19 -14.93 -47.01
C THR A 402 11.49 -13.78 -48.01
N CYS A 403 12.59 -13.08 -47.72
CA CYS A 403 13.51 -12.19 -48.50
C CYS A 403 13.78 -12.59 -49.99
N PRO A 404 14.47 -11.78 -50.87
CA PRO A 404 15.64 -10.90 -50.55
C PRO A 404 15.94 -9.65 -51.43
N HIS A 405 16.93 -8.81 -51.03
CA HIS A 405 18.20 -8.53 -51.79
C HIS A 405 19.14 -7.49 -51.10
N GLN A 406 20.35 -7.29 -51.65
CA GLN A 406 21.57 -6.78 -50.97
C GLN A 406 22.36 -5.73 -51.79
N ILE A 407 23.00 -4.75 -51.09
CA ILE A 407 24.36 -4.16 -51.35
C ILE A 407 24.50 -3.27 -52.63
N PRO A 408 25.43 -2.26 -52.77
CA PRO A 408 26.64 -1.91 -51.97
C PRO A 408 26.85 -0.45 -51.50
N LEU A 409 27.92 -0.32 -50.69
CA LEU A 409 28.64 0.87 -50.19
C LEU A 409 29.25 1.81 -51.26
N LEU A 410 29.45 3.09 -50.89
CA LEU A 410 30.59 3.93 -51.30
C LEU A 410 30.99 4.92 -50.17
N ARG A 411 32.30 5.13 -49.95
CA ARG A 411 32.90 6.21 -49.12
C ARG A 411 33.89 7.06 -49.99
N PRO A 412 34.74 7.97 -49.45
CA PRO A 412 34.46 9.41 -49.37
C PRO A 412 35.52 10.26 -50.10
N LYS A 413 35.43 11.59 -50.08
CA LYS A 413 36.57 12.48 -50.39
C LYS A 413 36.74 13.62 -49.37
N ARG A 414 38.01 13.91 -49.06
CA ARG A 414 38.50 15.01 -48.19
C ARG A 414 38.82 16.25 -49.03
N GLY A 415 38.82 17.42 -48.39
CA GLY A 415 39.42 18.69 -48.85
C GLY A 415 39.57 19.66 -47.67
N PRO A 416 40.55 20.59 -47.65
CA PRO A 416 41.28 20.89 -46.41
C PRO A 416 41.41 22.39 -46.02
N ASP A 417 42.25 22.63 -44.99
CA ASP A 417 42.87 23.91 -44.56
C ASP A 417 41.99 24.92 -43.79
N GLY A 418 42.46 25.68 -42.78
CA GLY A 418 43.75 25.66 -42.04
C GLY A 418 43.98 26.91 -41.17
N PHE A 419 44.70 26.77 -40.02
CA PHE A 419 45.29 27.84 -39.16
C PHE A 419 44.31 28.85 -38.45
N SER A 420 44.64 29.49 -37.32
CA SER A 420 45.67 29.30 -36.27
C SER A 420 45.23 29.84 -34.89
N ARG A 421 45.94 29.45 -33.83
CA ARG A 421 45.81 29.99 -32.45
C ARG A 421 46.22 31.48 -32.36
N THR A 422 45.64 32.24 -31.43
CA THR A 422 46.29 32.57 -30.13
C THR A 422 45.35 33.18 -29.09
N SER A 423 45.71 32.93 -27.83
CA SER A 423 45.14 33.38 -26.56
C SER A 423 44.87 34.89 -26.41
N LEU A 424 43.75 35.21 -25.75
CA LEU A 424 43.69 36.24 -24.71
C LEU A 424 42.83 35.69 -23.57
N GLN A 425 43.49 35.01 -22.64
CA GLN A 425 42.92 34.59 -21.37
C GLN A 425 43.27 35.67 -20.35
N GLU A 426 42.34 35.95 -19.42
CA GLU A 426 42.53 36.72 -18.19
C GLU A 426 42.54 38.27 -18.29
N GLN A 427 41.83 38.88 -17.33
CA GLN A 427 41.89 40.29 -16.90
C GLN A 427 41.31 41.40 -17.81
N ALA A 428 39.99 41.38 -17.96
CA ALA A 428 39.19 42.60 -17.80
C ALA A 428 38.03 42.30 -16.82
N LEU A 429 38.07 42.94 -15.66
CA LEU A 429 37.18 42.67 -14.52
C LEU A 429 35.84 43.43 -14.65
N LEU A 430 34.82 42.87 -13.99
CA LEU A 430 33.81 43.58 -13.21
C LEU A 430 33.41 44.99 -13.67
N GLU A 431 32.37 45.10 -14.51
CA GLU A 431 31.24 46.01 -14.30
C GLU A 431 30.23 45.87 -15.46
N HIS A 432 29.10 45.21 -15.20
CA HIS A 432 27.74 45.67 -15.55
C HIS A 432 26.72 44.58 -15.20
N ALA A 433 25.91 44.84 -14.19
CA ALA A 433 24.71 44.06 -13.93
C ALA A 433 23.56 44.51 -14.84
N SER A 434 22.59 43.59 -15.04
CA SER A 434 21.26 43.74 -15.66
C SER A 434 21.09 43.39 -17.16
N TYR A 435 19.89 42.85 -17.44
CA TYR A 435 19.24 42.49 -18.72
C TYR A 435 19.45 41.09 -19.36
N SER A 436 18.31 40.52 -19.77
CA SER A 436 18.02 39.23 -20.47
C SER A 436 18.42 37.92 -19.75
N SER A 437 17.56 36.98 -19.32
CA SER A 437 16.47 36.17 -19.95
C SER A 437 16.92 35.12 -20.99
N TYR A 438 16.11 34.05 -21.21
CA TYR A 438 16.35 32.87 -22.10
C TYR A 438 17.13 31.66 -21.49
N VAL A 439 16.67 30.95 -20.44
CA VAL A 439 15.47 30.07 -20.40
C VAL A 439 15.61 28.93 -21.47
N ARG A 440 16.17 27.73 -21.10
CA ARG A 440 16.65 26.62 -21.99
C ARG A 440 15.88 25.25 -21.93
N ARG A 441 15.28 24.86 -23.09
CA ARG A 441 15.08 23.56 -23.84
C ARG A 441 14.55 22.15 -23.31
N PRO A 442 13.55 21.47 -24.00
CA PRO A 442 12.66 20.34 -23.50
C PRO A 442 12.78 18.79 -23.81
N ARG A 443 12.97 17.86 -22.82
CA ARG A 443 13.04 16.35 -23.01
C ARG A 443 12.30 15.46 -21.97
N ILE A 444 12.11 14.15 -22.26
CA ILE A 444 11.60 13.04 -21.39
C ILE A 444 12.73 12.31 -20.63
N ASN A 445 12.56 11.95 -19.33
CA ASN A 445 13.48 11.06 -18.59
C ASN A 445 12.78 9.82 -18.02
N LEU A 446 13.31 8.63 -18.29
CA LEU A 446 12.87 7.38 -17.65
C LEU A 446 13.94 6.89 -16.64
N TRP A 447 13.55 6.14 -15.60
CA TRP A 447 14.36 5.92 -14.37
C TRP A 447 14.43 4.45 -13.95
N LYS A 448 15.45 4.04 -13.18
CA LYS A 448 15.60 2.68 -12.62
C LYS A 448 16.51 2.68 -11.38
N LEU A 449 16.46 1.63 -10.55
CA LEU A 449 17.24 1.51 -9.30
C LEU A 449 18.25 0.33 -9.30
N SER A 450 19.55 0.60 -9.50
CA SER A 450 20.65 0.28 -8.55
C SER A 450 22.08 0.33 -9.16
N HIS A 451 22.97 1.05 -8.45
CA HIS A 451 24.45 1.00 -8.48
C HIS A 451 25.25 1.11 -9.81
N ILE A 452 26.10 2.16 -9.85
CA ILE A 452 27.35 2.34 -10.63
C ILE A 452 27.23 2.75 -12.11
N SER A 453 27.77 3.95 -12.40
CA SER A 453 28.15 4.51 -13.72
C SER A 453 27.10 5.29 -14.55
N ALA A 454 26.93 6.55 -14.17
CA ALA A 454 26.34 7.66 -14.91
C ALA A 454 26.39 7.66 -16.46
N ILE A 455 25.34 8.21 -17.09
CA ILE A 455 25.43 9.22 -18.18
C ILE A 455 24.17 10.15 -18.18
N ARG A 456 23.92 10.96 -19.22
CA ARG A 456 23.23 12.29 -19.18
C ARG A 456 22.55 12.59 -20.52
N LEU A 457 21.36 13.26 -20.57
CA LEU A 457 20.97 14.17 -21.68
C LEU A 457 19.65 15.01 -21.50
N LEU A 458 19.73 16.35 -21.41
CA LEU A 458 18.60 17.32 -21.59
C LEU A 458 18.44 17.73 -23.07
N GLN A 459 17.23 18.04 -23.56
CA GLN A 459 16.91 18.13 -25.02
C GLN A 459 17.78 19.10 -25.79
N HIS A 460 18.81 18.54 -26.39
CA HIS A 460 19.36 18.96 -27.65
C HIS A 460 19.74 17.64 -28.35
N ALA A 461 19.20 17.26 -29.50
CA ALA A 461 19.14 18.09 -30.69
C ALA A 461 20.53 18.67 -31.01
N ILE A 462 21.59 17.81 -31.05
CA ILE A 462 22.98 17.87 -31.61
C ILE A 462 23.63 16.46 -31.47
N PRO A 463 24.44 15.93 -32.42
CA PRO A 463 25.58 15.07 -32.08
C PRO A 463 26.92 15.70 -32.51
N LEU A 464 27.98 15.49 -31.71
CA LEU A 464 29.40 15.63 -32.10
C LEU A 464 30.27 14.86 -31.06
N PRO A 465 31.55 14.53 -31.35
CA PRO A 465 32.16 13.28 -30.85
C PRO A 465 32.85 13.36 -29.47
N ALA A 466 32.71 12.26 -28.73
CA ALA A 466 33.67 11.57 -27.84
C ALA A 466 34.54 12.32 -26.80
N ARG A 467 34.67 13.65 -26.80
CA ARG A 467 35.54 14.41 -25.86
C ARG A 467 34.83 15.48 -25.05
N ALA A 468 33.55 15.74 -25.30
CA ALA A 468 32.71 16.70 -24.56
C ALA A 468 31.92 16.08 -23.37
N ARG A 469 32.38 14.94 -22.81
CA ARG A 469 31.62 14.24 -21.74
C ARG A 469 31.53 15.02 -20.41
N TYR A 470 32.35 16.05 -20.17
CA TYR A 470 32.48 16.69 -18.85
C TYR A 470 31.56 17.90 -18.55
N GLU A 471 31.15 18.74 -19.52
CA GLU A 471 30.77 20.15 -19.23
C GLU A 471 29.26 20.52 -19.30
N CYS A 472 28.35 19.65 -18.88
CA CYS A 472 26.91 19.96 -18.78
C CYS A 472 26.24 19.36 -17.53
N ARG A 473 26.81 19.58 -16.34
CA ARG A 473 26.07 19.35 -15.09
C ARG A 473 25.04 20.48 -14.94
N GLY A 474 23.78 20.11 -14.67
CA GLY A 474 22.69 21.07 -14.46
C GLY A 474 22.19 20.98 -13.03
N PRO A 475 21.92 22.11 -12.35
CA PRO A 475 21.56 22.12 -10.92
C PRO A 475 20.43 21.14 -10.58
N LEU A 476 19.35 21.09 -11.37
CA LEU A 476 18.18 20.25 -11.06
C LEU A 476 18.52 18.75 -11.03
N ARG A 477 19.50 18.34 -11.83
CA ARG A 477 19.97 16.96 -11.79
C ARG A 477 20.90 16.72 -10.60
N GLU A 478 21.68 17.71 -10.16
CA GLU A 478 22.54 17.56 -8.98
C GLU A 478 21.70 17.47 -7.69
N GLU A 479 20.61 18.23 -7.57
CA GLU A 479 19.61 18.09 -6.49
C GLU A 479 18.90 16.72 -6.51
N LEU A 480 18.76 16.08 -7.68
CA LEU A 480 18.07 14.79 -7.87
C LEU A 480 19.02 13.59 -8.01
N ALA A 481 20.34 13.77 -7.99
CA ALA A 481 21.30 12.72 -8.40
C ALA A 481 21.55 11.61 -7.38
N GLY A 482 21.03 11.71 -6.15
CA GLY A 482 21.33 10.77 -5.06
C GLY A 482 20.90 9.33 -5.37
N ASP A 483 19.62 9.15 -5.69
CA ASP A 483 18.97 7.82 -5.76
C ASP A 483 18.52 7.44 -7.18
N HIS A 484 19.03 8.12 -8.21
CA HIS A 484 18.37 8.18 -9.51
C HIS A 484 19.33 7.98 -10.69
N GLU A 485 19.13 6.88 -11.42
CA GLU A 485 19.65 6.71 -12.77
C GLU A 485 18.68 7.30 -13.81
N PHE A 486 19.24 7.91 -14.87
CA PHE A 486 18.46 8.56 -15.91
C PHE A 486 18.95 8.04 -17.28
N ASP A 487 18.01 7.59 -18.10
CA ASP A 487 18.27 7.24 -19.49
C ASP A 487 17.64 8.25 -20.46
N PHE A 488 18.20 8.35 -21.66
CA PHE A 488 18.04 9.51 -22.53
C PHE A 488 17.92 9.15 -24.00
N PHE A 489 16.67 8.92 -24.38
CA PHE A 489 16.28 8.69 -25.76
C PHE A 489 16.25 10.01 -26.56
N ASP A 490 16.65 9.95 -27.83
CA ASP A 490 16.73 11.09 -28.75
C ASP A 490 15.70 10.98 -29.88
N GLY A 491 15.14 12.12 -30.29
CA GLY A 491 14.10 12.15 -31.31
C GLY A 491 14.62 11.71 -32.68
N GLU A 492 13.84 10.89 -33.38
CA GLU A 492 14.25 10.25 -34.64
C GLU A 492 14.50 11.24 -35.80
N PHE A 493 13.82 12.40 -35.81
CA PHE A 493 13.82 13.30 -36.96
C PHE A 493 14.75 14.48 -36.78
N GLU A 494 15.71 14.65 -37.70
CA GLU A 494 16.51 15.88 -37.74
C GLU A 494 15.64 17.10 -38.06
N THR A 495 15.94 18.23 -37.41
CA THR A 495 15.17 19.49 -37.51
C THR A 495 16.09 20.72 -37.37
N ALA A 496 15.49 21.91 -37.39
CA ALA A 496 16.14 23.20 -37.15
C ALA A 496 16.14 23.56 -35.65
N PRO A 497 16.98 24.50 -35.18
CA PRO A 497 16.84 25.01 -33.83
C PRO A 497 15.63 25.93 -33.72
N ALA A 498 14.77 25.70 -32.72
CA ALA A 498 13.95 26.77 -32.16
C ALA A 498 14.82 27.98 -31.74
N ASP A 499 14.26 29.18 -31.91
CA ASP A 499 14.91 30.49 -31.84
C ASP A 499 15.85 30.71 -30.64
N GLY A 500 16.92 31.46 -30.88
CA GLY A 500 17.90 31.87 -29.86
C GLY A 500 18.81 30.75 -29.32
N VAL A 501 18.69 29.53 -29.84
CA VAL A 501 19.45 28.37 -29.33
C VAL A 501 20.56 27.94 -30.30
N GLY A 502 20.39 28.15 -31.60
CA GLY A 502 21.48 27.96 -32.58
C GLY A 502 22.68 28.86 -32.30
N ASP A 503 22.43 30.01 -31.67
CA ASP A 503 23.45 30.98 -31.24
C ASP A 503 24.21 30.53 -29.98
N ILE A 504 23.69 29.51 -29.27
CA ILE A 504 24.17 29.07 -27.95
C ILE A 504 24.77 27.65 -27.99
N PHE A 505 24.33 26.81 -28.93
CA PHE A 505 24.84 25.46 -29.11
C PHE A 505 24.87 25.10 -30.61
N ALA A 506 25.92 24.45 -31.10
CA ALA A 506 26.09 24.15 -32.53
C ALA A 506 25.35 22.85 -32.94
N GLY A 507 24.46 22.93 -33.93
CA GLY A 507 23.56 21.84 -34.39
C GLY A 507 24.23 20.57 -34.96
N PRO A 508 23.47 19.62 -35.54
CA PRO A 508 22.05 19.62 -35.97
C PRO A 508 21.05 19.53 -34.81
N TYR A 509 19.75 19.37 -35.07
CA TYR A 509 18.69 19.30 -34.06
C TYR A 509 17.78 18.10 -34.27
N TYR A 510 17.03 17.64 -33.25
CA TYR A 510 16.21 16.43 -33.26
C TYR A 510 14.80 16.69 -32.69
N SER A 511 13.78 16.03 -33.26
CA SER A 511 12.39 16.08 -32.80
C SER A 511 11.74 14.69 -32.80
N TRP A 512 10.79 14.50 -31.89
CA TRP A 512 9.91 13.33 -31.86
C TRP A 512 8.84 13.38 -32.94
N LEU A 513 8.55 14.55 -33.49
CA LEU A 513 7.47 14.76 -34.45
C LEU A 513 8.08 15.21 -35.77
N ARG A 514 7.86 14.42 -36.83
CA ARG A 514 8.40 14.66 -38.17
C ARG A 514 8.06 16.05 -38.71
N ASP A 515 6.87 16.52 -38.39
CA ASP A 515 6.41 17.89 -38.61
C ASP A 515 5.75 18.38 -37.30
N PRO A 516 6.45 19.20 -36.49
CA PRO A 516 5.90 19.77 -35.26
C PRO A 516 4.78 20.80 -35.49
N GLU A 517 4.69 21.40 -36.68
CA GLU A 517 3.67 22.40 -37.04
C GLU A 517 2.43 21.73 -37.66
N SER A 518 2.59 20.56 -38.27
CA SER A 518 1.53 19.75 -38.91
C SER A 518 1.46 18.33 -38.35
N VAL A 519 1.31 18.20 -37.04
CA VAL A 519 1.23 16.90 -36.36
C VAL A 519 -0.01 16.11 -36.83
N THR A 520 0.20 14.95 -37.44
CA THR A 520 -0.89 14.02 -37.81
C THR A 520 -1.04 12.90 -36.79
N LYS A 521 -2.24 12.29 -36.72
CA LYS A 521 -2.46 11.09 -35.88
C LYS A 521 -1.51 9.95 -36.23
N ALA A 522 -1.24 9.73 -37.52
CA ALA A 522 -0.33 8.67 -37.98
C ALA A 522 1.13 8.92 -37.55
N SER A 523 1.64 10.14 -37.72
CA SER A 523 2.99 10.50 -37.26
C SER A 523 3.13 10.44 -35.73
N LEU A 524 2.09 10.84 -34.99
CA LEU A 524 2.07 10.74 -33.54
C LEU A 524 2.09 9.26 -33.09
N SER A 525 1.25 8.41 -33.68
CA SER A 525 1.22 6.98 -33.37
C SER A 525 2.56 6.28 -33.66
N GLN A 526 3.21 6.56 -34.80
CA GLN A 526 4.54 6.00 -35.09
C GLN A 526 5.55 6.39 -34.01
N SER A 527 5.55 7.67 -33.61
CA SER A 527 6.46 8.19 -32.59
C SER A 527 6.22 7.57 -31.21
N ILE A 528 4.96 7.24 -30.88
CA ILE A 528 4.60 6.50 -29.65
C ILE A 528 5.13 5.06 -29.70
N GLU A 529 4.93 4.33 -30.81
CA GLU A 529 5.41 2.95 -30.91
C GLU A 529 6.95 2.89 -30.88
N ASN A 530 7.66 3.83 -31.50
CA ASN A 530 9.13 3.93 -31.42
C ASN A 530 9.63 4.15 -29.97
N ILE A 531 8.90 4.93 -29.16
CA ILE A 531 9.21 5.08 -27.72
C ILE A 531 8.91 3.78 -26.96
N LYS A 532 7.84 3.04 -27.29
CA LYS A 532 7.56 1.74 -26.67
C LYS A 532 8.60 0.68 -26.99
N GLU A 533 9.07 0.62 -28.24
CA GLU A 533 10.14 -0.30 -28.64
C GLU A 533 11.40 -0.01 -27.83
N TYR A 534 11.82 1.26 -27.74
CA TYR A 534 12.94 1.66 -26.90
C TYR A 534 12.72 1.31 -25.41
N VAL A 535 11.51 1.53 -24.88
CA VAL A 535 11.13 1.20 -23.51
C VAL A 535 11.18 -0.30 -23.23
N ALA A 536 10.76 -1.13 -24.19
CA ALA A 536 10.81 -2.58 -24.08
C ALA A 536 12.24 -3.14 -24.17
N GLU A 537 13.10 -2.53 -24.99
CA GLU A 537 14.49 -2.96 -25.18
C GLU A 537 15.43 -2.53 -24.03
N ASN A 538 15.23 -1.33 -23.48
CA ASN A 538 16.17 -0.71 -22.52
C ASN A 538 15.60 -0.61 -21.09
N GLY A 539 14.29 -0.80 -20.92
CA GLY A 539 13.59 -0.77 -19.64
C GLY A 539 13.72 -2.07 -18.81
N PRO A 540 12.84 -2.30 -17.82
CA PRO A 540 11.74 -1.44 -17.38
C PRO A 540 12.21 -0.07 -16.87
N TYR A 541 11.27 0.87 -16.70
CA TYR A 541 11.54 2.16 -16.07
C TYR A 541 10.41 2.61 -15.14
N ASP A 542 10.76 3.32 -14.07
CA ASP A 542 9.84 3.71 -12.99
C ASP A 542 9.05 5.00 -13.29
N GLY A 543 9.58 5.89 -14.13
CA GLY A 543 9.01 7.24 -14.34
C GLY A 543 9.22 7.84 -15.74
N ALA A 544 8.74 9.08 -15.96
CA ALA A 544 8.79 9.79 -17.24
C ALA A 544 8.80 11.34 -17.12
N MET A 545 9.97 12.00 -17.08
CA MET A 545 10.08 13.48 -16.98
C MET A 545 10.19 14.19 -18.33
N GLY A 546 9.08 14.60 -18.94
CA GLY A 546 9.05 15.46 -20.12
C GLY A 546 9.16 16.96 -19.82
N PHE A 547 9.92 17.72 -20.62
CA PHE A 547 9.70 19.17 -20.83
C PHE A 547 9.07 19.35 -22.23
N SER A 548 8.19 20.35 -22.41
CA SER A 548 7.54 20.80 -23.66
C SER A 548 7.18 19.69 -24.67
N GLN A 549 7.83 19.56 -25.82
CA GLN A 549 7.48 18.51 -26.79
C GLN A 549 7.68 17.10 -26.19
N GLY A 550 8.67 16.92 -25.32
CA GLY A 550 8.80 15.70 -24.53
C GLY A 550 7.62 15.47 -23.59
N ALA A 551 7.17 16.49 -22.86
CA ALA A 551 5.99 16.40 -21.98
C ALA A 551 4.73 15.95 -22.74
N ALA A 552 4.50 16.48 -23.94
CA ALA A 552 3.43 16.03 -24.82
C ALA A 552 3.55 14.53 -25.16
N MET A 553 4.76 14.06 -25.49
CA MET A 553 5.01 12.66 -25.84
C MET A 553 4.88 11.69 -24.64
N VAL A 554 5.22 12.10 -23.40
CA VAL A 554 4.93 11.29 -22.19
C VAL A 554 3.42 11.07 -22.04
N MET A 555 2.68 12.17 -22.13
CA MET A 555 1.22 12.17 -22.00
C MET A 555 0.58 11.30 -23.10
N ALA A 556 1.09 11.40 -24.33
CA ALA A 556 0.67 10.59 -25.47
C ALA A 556 0.89 9.09 -25.26
N LEU A 557 2.06 8.69 -24.76
CA LEU A 557 2.38 7.30 -24.48
C LEU A 557 1.52 6.72 -23.35
N LEU A 558 1.32 7.49 -22.27
CA LEU A 558 0.47 7.05 -21.15
C LEU A 558 -1.00 6.90 -21.54
N TYR A 559 -1.55 7.83 -22.33
CA TYR A 559 -2.93 7.71 -22.84
C TYR A 559 -3.08 6.57 -23.85
N ASP A 560 -2.13 6.40 -24.78
CA ASP A 560 -2.18 5.31 -25.76
C ASP A 560 -2.08 3.94 -25.07
N HIS A 561 -1.27 3.82 -24.01
CA HIS A 561 -1.27 2.64 -23.15
C HIS A 561 -2.62 2.45 -22.44
N GLN A 562 -3.16 3.45 -21.75
CA GLN A 562 -4.43 3.32 -21.03
C GLN A 562 -5.61 2.98 -21.96
N ALA A 563 -5.59 3.48 -23.21
CA ALA A 563 -6.61 3.20 -24.21
C ALA A 563 -6.49 1.78 -24.81
N LYS A 564 -5.26 1.29 -25.05
CA LYS A 564 -5.02 -0.04 -25.64
C LYS A 564 -4.96 -1.18 -24.61
N GLN A 565 -4.57 -0.87 -23.37
CA GLN A 565 -4.29 -1.83 -22.30
C GLN A 565 -4.78 -1.34 -20.92
N PRO A 566 -6.09 -1.08 -20.74
CA PRO A 566 -6.64 -0.45 -19.52
C PRO A 566 -6.47 -1.24 -18.22
N PHE A 567 -6.10 -2.52 -18.29
CA PHE A 567 -5.87 -3.41 -17.14
C PHE A 567 -4.39 -3.80 -16.94
N SER A 568 -3.49 -3.36 -17.83
CA SER A 568 -2.04 -3.56 -17.67
C SER A 568 -1.43 -2.41 -16.86
N PRO A 569 -0.43 -2.65 -15.99
CA PRO A 569 0.34 -1.58 -15.37
C PRO A 569 0.85 -0.58 -16.42
N PRO A 570 0.83 0.74 -16.14
CA PRO A 570 1.34 1.74 -17.07
C PRO A 570 2.84 1.54 -17.32
N PRO A 571 3.38 1.99 -18.47
CA PRO A 571 4.80 1.81 -18.80
C PRO A 571 5.74 2.51 -17.80
N PHE A 572 5.23 3.53 -17.09
CA PHE A 572 5.88 4.26 -16.02
C PHE A 572 4.84 4.60 -14.94
N GLN A 573 5.29 4.76 -13.70
CA GLN A 573 4.43 4.96 -12.54
C GLN A 573 4.39 6.44 -12.07
N VAL A 574 5.39 7.24 -12.46
CA VAL A 574 5.44 8.70 -12.25
C VAL A 574 5.71 9.45 -13.56
N ALA A 575 5.08 10.60 -13.79
CA ALA A 575 5.35 11.47 -14.95
C ALA A 575 5.59 12.93 -14.53
N ILE A 576 6.68 13.54 -14.96
CA ILE A 576 7.04 14.90 -14.58
C ILE A 576 6.99 15.79 -15.83
N PHE A 577 6.16 16.82 -15.82
CA PHE A 577 5.92 17.70 -16.94
C PHE A 577 6.48 19.10 -16.63
N LEU A 578 7.60 19.47 -17.24
CA LEU A 578 8.14 20.82 -17.19
C LEU A 578 7.58 21.60 -18.39
N CYS A 579 6.92 22.75 -18.20
CA CYS A 579 6.45 23.64 -19.28
C CYS A 579 5.84 22.89 -20.50
N GLY A 580 4.98 21.90 -20.23
CA GLY A 580 4.50 20.91 -21.19
C GLY A 580 3.20 21.31 -21.88
N GLY A 581 3.18 21.46 -23.21
CA GLY A 581 1.95 21.69 -23.97
C GLY A 581 1.21 20.41 -24.36
N MET A 582 -0.09 20.50 -24.61
CA MET A 582 -0.92 19.39 -25.12
C MET A 582 -1.47 19.75 -26.52
N PRO A 583 -0.79 19.32 -27.61
CA PRO A 583 -1.20 19.67 -28.98
C PRO A 583 -2.54 19.03 -29.38
N GLU A 584 -3.24 19.66 -30.34
CA GLU A 584 -4.59 19.26 -30.78
C GLU A 584 -4.74 17.75 -31.13
N PRO A 585 -3.83 17.09 -31.86
CA PRO A 585 -3.99 15.67 -32.20
C PRO A 585 -3.85 14.75 -30.99
N LEU A 586 -3.17 15.20 -29.93
CA LEU A 586 -3.11 14.49 -28.65
C LEU A 586 -4.40 14.68 -27.86
N ARG A 587 -5.01 15.88 -27.88
CA ARG A 587 -6.32 16.11 -27.24
C ARG A 587 -7.41 15.17 -27.79
N GLN A 588 -7.36 14.84 -29.08
CA GLN A 588 -8.27 13.88 -29.72
C GLN A 588 -8.05 12.40 -29.32
N LEU A 589 -6.95 12.09 -28.62
CA LEU A 589 -6.68 10.77 -28.03
C LEU A 589 -7.09 10.69 -26.55
N CYS A 590 -7.32 11.82 -25.88
CA CYS A 590 -7.76 11.90 -24.49
C CYS A 590 -9.30 11.78 -24.41
N PRO A 591 -9.88 10.71 -23.86
CA PRO A 591 -11.33 10.63 -23.66
C PRO A 591 -11.78 11.60 -22.57
N ASP A 592 -12.92 12.27 -22.76
CA ASP A 592 -13.48 13.19 -21.77
C ASP A 592 -13.63 12.51 -20.39
N GLY A 593 -13.05 13.13 -19.36
CA GLY A 593 -13.10 12.66 -17.98
C GLY A 593 -12.09 11.57 -17.60
N LEU A 594 -11.33 11.00 -18.55
CA LEU A 594 -10.32 9.99 -18.23
C LEU A 594 -9.02 10.65 -17.70
N LYS A 595 -8.82 10.55 -16.39
CA LYS A 595 -7.58 11.02 -15.74
C LYS A 595 -6.54 9.90 -15.71
N LEU A 596 -5.29 10.25 -16.01
CA LEU A 596 -4.17 9.30 -15.92
C LEU A 596 -3.97 8.82 -14.47
N PRO A 597 -3.81 7.50 -14.22
CA PRO A 597 -3.71 6.91 -12.88
C PRO A 597 -2.26 6.85 -12.34
N VAL A 598 -1.37 7.73 -12.80
CA VAL A 598 0.03 7.80 -12.39
C VAL A 598 0.28 9.03 -11.52
N ALA A 599 1.35 9.01 -10.71
CA ALA A 599 1.81 10.20 -9.99
C ALA A 599 2.33 11.24 -10.97
N THR A 600 2.05 12.54 -10.77
CA THR A 600 2.45 13.58 -11.71
C THR A 600 3.01 14.85 -11.07
N THR A 601 4.13 15.35 -11.57
CA THR A 601 4.66 16.67 -11.21
C THR A 601 4.47 17.65 -12.37
N HIS A 602 4.02 18.88 -12.11
CA HIS A 602 3.91 19.94 -13.12
C HIS A 602 4.77 21.14 -12.73
N ILE A 603 5.86 21.37 -13.47
CA ILE A 603 6.76 22.51 -13.29
C ILE A 603 6.39 23.58 -14.32
N LEU A 604 5.76 24.65 -13.84
CA LEU A 604 5.08 25.64 -14.67
C LEU A 604 5.96 26.88 -14.94
N GLY A 605 6.06 27.29 -16.21
CA GLY A 605 6.77 28.50 -16.62
C GLY A 605 6.14 29.81 -16.13
N GLY A 606 4.88 29.75 -15.68
CA GLY A 606 4.02 30.88 -15.32
C GLY A 606 3.56 31.68 -16.54
N LYS A 607 2.87 32.80 -16.33
CA LYS A 607 2.27 33.64 -17.40
C LYS A 607 3.25 34.22 -18.43
N LYS A 608 4.55 34.00 -18.26
CA LYS A 608 5.62 34.37 -19.21
C LYS A 608 5.97 33.25 -20.20
N ASP A 609 5.36 32.09 -20.04
CA ASP A 609 5.48 30.96 -20.96
C ASP A 609 4.42 31.07 -22.04
N TYR A 610 4.82 30.99 -23.31
CA TYR A 610 3.90 31.05 -24.44
C TYR A 610 3.00 29.81 -24.51
N LEU A 611 3.40 28.68 -23.91
CA LEU A 611 2.57 27.47 -23.76
C LEU A 611 1.82 27.40 -22.41
N TYR A 612 1.77 28.48 -21.62
CA TYR A 612 1.18 28.42 -20.27
C TYR A 612 -0.27 27.91 -20.27
N GLY A 613 -1.08 28.34 -21.23
CA GLY A 613 -2.47 27.86 -21.38
C GLY A 613 -2.57 26.36 -21.67
N GLU A 614 -1.72 25.85 -22.56
CA GLU A 614 -1.64 24.41 -22.87
C GLU A 614 -1.07 23.60 -21.69
N THR A 615 -0.18 24.20 -20.89
CA THR A 615 0.40 23.56 -19.71
C THR A 615 -0.64 23.37 -18.61
N LEU A 616 -1.56 24.32 -18.44
CA LEU A 616 -2.71 24.14 -17.56
C LEU A 616 -3.66 23.05 -18.06
N GLN A 617 -3.88 22.93 -19.38
CA GLN A 617 -4.69 21.85 -19.95
C GLN A 617 -4.06 20.46 -19.72
N LEU A 618 -2.76 20.31 -19.96
CA LEU A 618 -2.03 19.06 -19.69
C LEU A 618 -2.14 18.69 -18.21
N ARG A 619 -1.93 19.66 -17.31
CA ARG A 619 -2.08 19.50 -15.86
C ARG A 619 -3.48 19.00 -15.45
N ASP A 620 -4.53 19.55 -16.04
CA ASP A 620 -5.91 19.25 -15.65
C ASP A 620 -6.46 17.94 -16.23
N ALA A 621 -5.76 17.37 -17.23
CA ALA A 621 -5.95 16.00 -17.69
C ALA A 621 -5.35 14.94 -16.72
N CYS A 622 -4.45 15.32 -15.80
CA CYS A 622 -3.90 14.42 -14.79
C CYS A 622 -4.80 14.27 -13.54
N SER A 623 -4.66 13.15 -12.82
CA SER A 623 -5.35 12.94 -11.53
C SER A 623 -4.96 13.99 -10.50
N THR A 624 -5.94 14.62 -9.86
CA THR A 624 -5.72 15.59 -8.77
C THR A 624 -5.34 14.94 -7.44
N ALA A 625 -5.53 13.63 -7.30
CA ALA A 625 -5.13 12.91 -6.09
C ALA A 625 -3.59 12.77 -5.98
N PHE A 626 -2.90 12.76 -7.12
CA PHE A 626 -1.50 12.35 -7.26
C PHE A 626 -0.71 13.42 -8.03
N ARG A 627 -0.85 14.70 -7.65
CA ARG A 627 -0.31 15.84 -8.41
C ARG A 627 0.50 16.81 -7.56
N ALA A 628 1.79 16.95 -7.86
CA ALA A 628 2.64 18.03 -7.35
C ALA A 628 2.75 19.16 -8.39
N GLU A 629 2.83 20.41 -7.93
CA GLU A 629 2.88 21.59 -8.81
C GLU A 629 3.92 22.61 -8.28
N PHE A 630 4.70 23.21 -9.17
CA PHE A 630 5.57 24.34 -8.83
C PHE A 630 5.71 25.33 -10.00
N GLU A 631 5.36 26.59 -9.78
CA GLU A 631 5.44 27.65 -10.79
C GLU A 631 6.63 28.59 -10.55
N HIS A 632 7.61 28.60 -11.48
CA HIS A 632 8.84 29.36 -11.31
C HIS A 632 8.84 30.74 -11.99
N ASN A 633 7.81 31.08 -12.75
CA ASN A 633 7.60 32.40 -13.35
C ASN A 633 8.78 32.95 -14.18
N LYS A 634 9.50 32.08 -14.90
CA LYS A 634 10.61 32.46 -15.81
C LYS A 634 10.27 32.32 -17.30
N GLY A 635 9.06 31.91 -17.65
CA GLY A 635 8.72 31.52 -19.01
C GLY A 635 9.28 30.14 -19.36
N HIS A 636 9.34 29.85 -20.65
CA HIS A 636 9.45 28.49 -21.21
C HIS A 636 10.81 27.77 -20.98
N SER A 637 11.10 27.32 -19.76
CA SER A 637 12.38 26.65 -19.44
C SER A 637 12.45 25.97 -18.08
N ILE A 638 13.57 25.27 -17.89
CA ILE A 638 14.13 24.91 -16.60
C ILE A 638 15.04 26.04 -16.05
N PRO A 639 14.68 26.70 -14.92
CA PRO A 639 15.57 27.61 -14.19
C PRO A 639 16.86 26.96 -13.70
N ARG A 640 17.87 27.79 -13.41
CA ARG A 640 19.17 27.38 -12.85
C ARG A 640 19.55 28.04 -11.53
N LYS A 641 18.69 28.90 -10.98
CA LYS A 641 18.94 29.51 -9.65
C LYS A 641 18.75 28.43 -8.57
N PRO A 642 19.66 28.29 -7.57
CA PRO A 642 19.57 27.23 -6.57
C PRO A 642 18.19 27.13 -5.90
N GLU A 643 17.63 28.24 -5.42
CA GLU A 643 16.30 28.29 -4.78
C GLU A 643 15.16 27.70 -5.65
N LEU A 644 15.10 28.09 -6.93
CA LEU A 644 14.11 27.59 -7.88
C LEU A 644 14.39 26.12 -8.25
N THR A 645 15.66 25.73 -8.20
CA THR A 645 16.11 24.38 -8.51
C THR A 645 15.71 23.40 -7.41
N ALA A 646 16.03 23.72 -6.15
CA ALA A 646 15.60 22.96 -4.98
C ALA A 646 14.07 22.88 -4.88
N SER A 647 13.36 23.95 -5.25
CA SER A 647 11.89 23.95 -5.30
C SER A 647 11.32 23.03 -6.38
N MET A 648 11.93 22.99 -7.59
CA MET A 648 11.59 22.01 -8.63
C MET A 648 11.89 20.59 -8.17
N ALA A 649 13.08 20.36 -7.61
CA ALA A 649 13.49 19.05 -7.10
C ALA A 649 12.49 18.55 -6.05
N LYS A 650 12.15 19.37 -5.06
CA LYS A 650 11.13 19.06 -4.04
C LYS A 650 9.78 18.63 -4.63
N ALA A 651 9.28 19.34 -5.64
CA ALA A 651 8.00 18.98 -6.30
C ALA A 651 8.11 17.69 -7.15
N ILE A 652 9.30 17.38 -7.65
CA ILE A 652 9.60 16.12 -8.35
C ILE A 652 9.65 14.97 -7.35
N THR A 653 10.44 15.11 -6.28
CA THR A 653 10.55 14.17 -5.17
C THR A 653 9.18 13.83 -4.58
N GLN A 654 8.30 14.82 -4.35
CA GLN A 654 6.92 14.57 -3.90
C GLN A 654 6.12 13.56 -4.75
N SER A 655 6.33 13.52 -6.07
CA SER A 655 5.62 12.56 -6.94
C SER A 655 6.38 11.25 -7.13
N ILE A 656 7.71 11.27 -7.03
CA ILE A 656 8.54 10.05 -7.00
C ILE A 656 8.26 9.28 -5.70
N ASP A 657 8.21 9.97 -4.56
CA ASP A 657 7.81 9.38 -3.29
C ASP A 657 6.37 8.90 -3.38
N HIS A 658 5.43 9.68 -3.95
CA HIS A 658 4.06 9.21 -4.19
C HIS A 658 4.01 7.87 -4.94
N MET A 659 4.76 7.74 -6.02
CA MET A 659 4.92 6.49 -6.76
C MET A 659 5.42 5.37 -5.83
N ARG A 660 6.51 5.60 -5.08
CA ARG A 660 7.06 4.67 -4.10
C ARG A 660 6.02 4.25 -3.03
N PHE A 661 5.04 5.09 -2.66
CA PHE A 661 3.96 4.74 -1.72
C PHE A 661 2.80 3.92 -2.33
N THR A 662 2.81 3.65 -3.64
CA THR A 662 1.67 3.06 -4.39
C THR A 662 1.96 1.75 -5.13
N THR A 663 3.23 1.36 -5.26
CA THR A 663 3.66 0.04 -5.71
C THR A 663 4.48 -0.64 -4.62
#